data_AF-A0A379B6Z5-F1
#
_entry.id   AF-A0A379B6Z5-F1
#
_cell.length_a   1.000
_cell.length_b   1.000
_cell.length_c   1.000
_cell.angle_alpha   90.00
_cell.angle_beta   90.00
_cell.angle_gamma   90.00
#
_symmetry.space_group_name_H-M   'P 1'
#
loop_
_entity.id
_entity.type
_entity.pdbx_description
1 polymer ?
#
loop_
_entity_poly.entity_id
_entity_poly.type
_entity_poly.pdbx_seq_one_letter_code
_entity_poly.pdbx_strand_id
1 'polypeptide(L)'
;MQKSHLAPTLQELTFRGMLLGALITVVFTASNVYLGLKVGLTFASSIPAAVISMAVLKMFAGSNILENNMVQTQASSAGTLSSVIFVIPGLLMMGYWQGFPFLQTLLICTAGGILGVIFTIPLRQVMVVKSDLPYPEGVAAAEILKAGNHAEGQNSESGIKEIATGGVIAAFVSFLTNGLRIVADSASLWIKGGNAVFQIPMGFSLALLGAGYLVGIVGGIAILSGIALTWLVGVPYFTTLFPMTPDADMVNHALSVWSGKVRFIGVGTIGIAAIWTLLVLMKPMIQGMAQSFRALKDPTLRSNDSTQLDLSPKTMIYITLVAILLIVLALHNFVANAPISAELSMLLIIACTLLAVLIGFFVAAACGYMAGLVGSSSSPISGIGIISVVLISITLMLIGKTSGLLDSAEGQQFLTALTIFSGSIVVSTAAISNDNLQDLKTGLLVKATPWRQQVALIIGCIVGALVIAPVLEILYHAYGFAGAMPRPDMDPSQALSAPQATLMTTIAKGIFSNNLEWTYIFMGIALGLGLIIIDAILKKSSQNRLALPALAVGMGIYLPPSVNMPIVIGAILAWLINRHLTSFAQRNSKNAQDMQKKADRYGTLFAAGLIVGESLIGVILAFIIAASVTSGGSDAPLALNLENWGTTAEILGLIIFVAGIGIFTLRVLRAKQ
;
A
#
# COMPACT_ATOMS: atom_id res chain seq x y z
N MET A 1 32.13 38.52 -22.96
CA MET A 1 30.83 38.16 -22.34
C MET A 1 29.90 37.65 -23.43
N GLN A 2 29.94 36.35 -23.71
CA GLN A 2 29.01 35.70 -24.63
C GLN A 2 27.69 35.46 -23.89
N LYS A 3 26.62 36.11 -24.33
CA LYS A 3 25.25 35.80 -23.92
C LYS A 3 24.98 34.35 -24.34
N SER A 4 24.87 33.44 -23.37
CA SER A 4 24.33 32.11 -23.61
C SER A 4 22.90 32.27 -24.13
N HIS A 5 22.62 31.67 -25.28
CA HIS A 5 21.26 31.49 -25.75
C HIS A 5 20.51 30.64 -24.71
N LEU A 6 19.70 31.30 -23.86
CA LEU A 6 18.73 30.64 -23.00
C LEU A 6 17.76 29.89 -23.92
N ALA A 7 17.88 28.56 -23.96
CA ALA A 7 16.82 27.71 -24.47
C ALA A 7 15.49 28.13 -23.81
N PRO A 8 14.36 28.16 -24.53
CA PRO A 8 13.09 28.55 -23.94
C PRO A 8 12.82 27.67 -22.72
N THR A 9 12.68 28.29 -21.55
CA THR A 9 12.39 27.61 -20.29
C THR A 9 10.98 27.03 -20.39
N LEU A 10 10.89 25.73 -20.66
CA LEU A 10 9.62 25.00 -20.66
C LEU A 10 8.91 25.23 -19.32
N GLN A 11 7.60 25.49 -19.36
CA GLN A 11 6.81 25.67 -18.16
C GLN A 11 6.61 24.32 -17.46
N GLU A 12 6.96 24.25 -16.18
CA GLU A 12 6.87 23.01 -15.38
C GLU A 12 5.67 23.06 -14.43
N LEU A 13 5.63 24.05 -13.54
CA LEU A 13 4.51 24.27 -12.61
C LEU A 13 3.45 25.15 -13.28
N THR A 14 2.47 24.52 -13.92
CA THR A 14 1.31 25.22 -14.49
C THR A 14 0.08 24.99 -13.60
N PHE A 15 -0.85 25.95 -13.58
CA PHE A 15 -2.10 25.80 -12.85
C PHE A 15 -2.91 24.60 -13.34
N ARG A 16 -3.02 24.43 -14.67
CA ARG A 16 -3.74 23.30 -15.28
C ARG A 16 -3.09 21.95 -14.95
N GLY A 17 -1.75 21.89 -14.91
CA GLY A 17 -1.02 20.70 -14.50
C GLY A 17 -1.28 20.36 -13.03
N MET A 18 -1.16 21.33 -12.12
CA MET A 18 -1.41 21.09 -10.69
C MET A 18 -2.87 20.70 -10.41
N LEU A 19 -3.82 21.28 -11.14
CA LEU A 19 -5.23 20.88 -11.07
C LEU A 19 -5.45 19.45 -11.56
N LEU A 20 -4.88 19.09 -12.72
CA LEU A 20 -4.95 17.72 -13.24
C LEU A 20 -4.28 16.73 -12.27
N GLY A 21 -3.12 17.08 -11.74
CA GLY A 21 -2.43 16.32 -10.70
C GLY A 21 -3.33 16.11 -9.49
N ALA A 22 -4.10 17.11 -9.08
CA ALA A 22 -4.95 17.02 -7.90
C ALA A 22 -6.13 16.08 -8.14
N LEU A 23 -6.72 16.11 -9.33
CA LEU A 23 -7.78 15.19 -9.73
C LEU A 23 -7.27 13.74 -9.78
N ILE A 24 -6.10 13.53 -10.39
CA ILE A 24 -5.46 12.20 -10.44
C ILE A 24 -5.12 11.72 -9.02
N THR A 25 -4.56 12.59 -8.18
CA THR A 25 -4.32 12.33 -6.76
C THR A 25 -5.57 11.81 -6.06
N VAL A 26 -6.71 12.49 -6.19
CA VAL A 26 -7.96 12.06 -5.53
C VAL A 26 -8.32 10.62 -5.90
N VAL A 27 -8.24 10.30 -7.20
CA VAL A 27 -8.56 8.95 -7.72
C VAL A 27 -7.60 7.90 -7.19
N PHE A 28 -6.29 8.14 -7.25
CA PHE A 28 -5.28 7.16 -6.82
C PHE A 28 -5.22 7.00 -5.31
N THR A 29 -5.38 8.08 -4.54
CA THR A 29 -5.48 7.99 -3.08
C THR A 29 -6.69 7.17 -2.68
N ALA A 30 -7.88 7.43 -3.24
CA ALA A 30 -9.06 6.63 -2.95
C ALA A 30 -8.89 5.16 -3.35
N SER A 31 -8.29 4.92 -4.53
CA SER A 31 -8.04 3.57 -5.04
C SER A 31 -7.09 2.76 -4.17
N ASN A 32 -5.99 3.39 -3.71
CA ASN A 32 -5.01 2.75 -2.83
C ASN A 32 -5.53 2.59 -1.40
N VAL A 33 -6.35 3.52 -0.89
CA VAL A 33 -7.02 3.37 0.41
C VAL A 33 -7.92 2.12 0.39
N TYR A 34 -8.78 1.97 -0.62
CA TYR A 34 -9.64 0.79 -0.74
C TYR A 34 -8.82 -0.50 -0.89
N LEU A 35 -7.90 -0.56 -1.86
CA LEU A 35 -7.15 -1.79 -2.11
C LEU A 35 -6.25 -2.15 -0.91
N GLY A 36 -5.57 -1.17 -0.32
CA GLY A 36 -4.67 -1.41 0.80
C GLY A 36 -5.39 -1.86 2.06
N LEU A 37 -6.63 -1.44 2.28
CA LEU A 37 -7.49 -2.01 3.33
C LEU A 37 -7.97 -3.43 2.99
N LYS A 38 -8.25 -3.70 1.71
CA LYS A 38 -8.69 -5.03 1.25
C LYS A 38 -7.59 -6.08 1.39
N VAL A 39 -6.35 -5.77 1.00
CA VAL A 39 -5.27 -6.78 0.86
C VAL A 39 -3.94 -6.44 1.53
N GLY A 40 -3.79 -5.24 2.10
CA GLY A 40 -2.57 -4.87 2.82
C GLY A 40 -1.39 -4.48 1.95
N LEU A 41 -1.64 -4.15 0.68
CA LEU A 41 -0.62 -3.73 -0.29
C LEU A 41 -1.09 -2.46 -1.00
N THR A 42 -0.15 -1.57 -1.30
CA THR A 42 -0.33 -0.39 -2.16
C THR A 42 0.58 -0.55 -3.38
N PHE A 43 0.27 0.15 -4.47
CA PHE A 43 1.09 0.14 -5.69
C PHE A 43 1.44 1.57 -6.10
N ALA A 44 2.59 1.70 -6.76
CA ALA A 44 3.06 2.99 -7.21
C ALA A 44 2.13 3.58 -8.27
N SER A 45 1.72 4.84 -8.03
CA SER A 45 0.83 5.58 -8.93
C SER A 45 1.58 6.36 -10.02
N SER A 46 2.92 6.42 -9.93
CA SER A 46 3.80 7.21 -10.79
C SER A 46 3.67 6.88 -12.29
N ILE A 47 3.82 5.60 -12.67
CA ILE A 47 3.77 5.19 -14.08
C ILE A 47 2.36 5.42 -14.70
N PRO A 48 1.26 4.97 -14.06
CA PRO A 48 -0.08 5.27 -14.57
C PRO A 48 -0.38 6.77 -14.65
N ALA A 49 0.03 7.55 -13.65
CA ALA A 49 -0.18 9.00 -13.63
C ALA A 49 0.54 9.70 -14.79
N ALA A 50 1.77 9.29 -15.12
CA ALA A 50 2.50 9.81 -16.29
C ALA A 50 1.71 9.59 -17.60
N VAL A 51 1.18 8.39 -17.79
CA VAL A 51 0.40 8.02 -18.97
C VAL A 51 -0.89 8.84 -19.07
N ILE A 52 -1.64 8.95 -17.99
CA ILE A 52 -2.89 9.72 -17.93
C ILE A 52 -2.60 11.21 -18.18
N SER A 53 -1.58 11.76 -17.52
CA SER A 53 -1.18 13.15 -17.70
C SER A 53 -0.89 13.47 -19.15
N MET A 54 -0.07 12.64 -19.83
CA MET A 54 0.30 12.91 -21.22
C MET A 54 -0.89 12.85 -22.16
N ALA A 55 -1.80 11.90 -21.96
CA ALA A 55 -2.99 11.80 -22.80
C ALA A 55 -3.92 13.01 -22.63
N VAL A 56 -4.09 13.48 -21.39
CA VAL A 56 -4.96 14.63 -21.11
C VAL A 56 -4.32 15.93 -21.55
N LEU A 57 -3.06 16.19 -21.16
CA LEU A 57 -2.38 17.44 -21.47
C LEU A 57 -2.09 17.60 -22.96
N LYS A 58 -1.91 16.51 -23.73
CA LYS A 58 -1.75 16.59 -25.21
C LYS A 58 -2.95 17.21 -25.92
N MET A 59 -4.12 17.26 -25.28
CA MET A 59 -5.30 17.96 -25.81
C MET A 59 -5.20 19.49 -25.69
N PHE A 60 -4.22 20.01 -24.94
CA PHE A 60 -4.03 21.44 -24.71
C PHE A 60 -2.76 21.95 -25.37
N ALA A 61 -2.82 23.14 -25.98
CA ALA A 61 -1.65 23.77 -26.58
C ALA A 61 -0.54 24.04 -25.54
N GLY A 62 0.72 23.86 -25.93
CA GLY A 62 1.89 24.12 -25.09
C GLY A 62 2.16 23.07 -24.01
N SER A 63 1.53 21.90 -24.06
CA SER A 63 1.88 20.77 -23.19
C SER A 63 3.33 20.35 -23.41
N ASN A 64 4.06 20.01 -22.35
CA ASN A 64 5.44 19.56 -22.46
C ASN A 64 5.77 18.46 -21.45
N ILE A 65 6.90 17.79 -21.64
CA ILE A 65 7.36 16.69 -20.78
C ILE A 65 7.53 17.09 -19.30
N LEU A 66 7.96 18.32 -19.01
CA LEU A 66 8.22 18.75 -17.63
C LEU A 66 6.92 19.07 -16.88
N GLU A 67 5.92 19.65 -17.57
CA GLU A 67 4.57 19.82 -17.02
C GLU A 67 3.98 18.45 -16.64
N ASN A 68 4.08 17.46 -17.53
CA ASN A 68 3.63 16.08 -17.26
C ASN A 68 4.40 15.43 -16.09
N ASN A 69 5.70 15.71 -15.96
CA ASN A 69 6.49 15.24 -14.83
C ASN A 69 5.98 15.82 -13.49
N MET A 70 5.58 17.10 -13.44
CA MET A 70 4.99 17.67 -12.22
C MET A 70 3.66 17.02 -11.85
N VAL A 71 2.79 16.75 -12.83
CA VAL A 71 1.52 16.03 -12.62
C VAL A 71 1.76 14.64 -12.05
N GLN A 72 2.67 13.88 -12.68
CA GLN A 72 3.06 12.55 -12.23
C GLN A 72 3.61 12.59 -10.79
N THR A 73 4.50 13.54 -10.52
CA THR A 73 5.16 13.71 -9.22
C THR A 73 4.12 13.98 -8.12
N GLN A 74 3.16 14.87 -8.39
CA GLN A 74 2.08 15.19 -7.45
C GLN A 74 1.13 13.99 -7.21
N ALA A 75 0.74 13.29 -8.28
CA ALA A 75 -0.13 12.13 -8.20
C ALA A 75 0.52 10.96 -7.43
N SER A 76 1.82 10.77 -7.64
CA SER A 76 2.63 9.75 -6.97
C SER A 76 2.63 9.97 -5.46
N SER A 77 3.02 11.15 -4.96
CA SER A 77 3.11 11.39 -3.51
C SER A 77 1.81 11.11 -2.77
N ALA A 78 0.68 11.51 -3.32
CA ALA A 78 -0.61 11.27 -2.70
C ALA A 78 -1.06 9.80 -2.75
N GLY A 79 -0.77 9.12 -3.85
CA GLY A 79 -0.98 7.68 -3.99
C GLY A 79 -0.19 6.92 -2.93
N THR A 80 1.04 7.33 -2.64
CA THR A 80 1.91 6.71 -1.64
C THR A 80 1.51 7.04 -0.21
N LEU A 81 1.06 8.29 0.06
CA LEU A 81 0.59 8.74 1.37
C LEU A 81 -0.56 7.89 1.92
N SER A 82 -1.36 7.29 1.03
CA SER A 82 -2.41 6.33 1.40
C SER A 82 -1.89 5.16 2.25
N SER A 83 -0.60 4.83 2.23
CA SER A 83 0.00 3.79 3.08
C SER A 83 -0.17 4.06 4.58
N VAL A 84 -0.59 5.26 4.97
CA VAL A 84 -1.01 5.58 6.35
C VAL A 84 -2.16 4.70 6.85
N ILE A 85 -2.97 4.12 5.95
CA ILE A 85 -4.00 3.11 6.28
C ILE A 85 -3.41 1.82 6.88
N PHE A 86 -2.10 1.63 6.81
CA PHE A 86 -1.43 0.52 7.48
C PHE A 86 -1.36 0.70 8.99
N VAL A 87 -1.76 1.87 9.52
CA VAL A 87 -1.67 2.20 10.94
C VAL A 87 -2.98 2.81 11.46
N ILE A 88 -3.49 3.87 10.84
CA ILE A 88 -4.62 4.67 11.36
C ILE A 88 -5.89 3.84 11.66
N PRO A 89 -6.36 2.92 10.79
CA PRO A 89 -7.54 2.10 11.07
C PRO A 89 -7.42 1.32 12.38
N GLY A 90 -6.19 1.07 12.84
CA GLY A 90 -5.91 0.46 14.12
C GLY A 90 -6.52 1.18 15.31
N LEU A 91 -6.65 2.52 15.26
CA LEU A 91 -7.30 3.36 16.29
C LEU A 91 -8.81 3.09 16.38
N LEU A 92 -9.45 2.87 15.24
CA LEU A 92 -10.86 2.53 15.16
C LEU A 92 -11.07 1.06 15.58
N MET A 93 -10.25 0.14 15.06
CA MET A 93 -10.34 -1.29 15.35
C MET A 93 -10.12 -1.64 16.82
N MET A 94 -9.43 -0.78 17.57
CA MET A 94 -9.27 -0.93 19.02
C MET A 94 -10.32 -0.20 19.85
N GLY A 95 -11.32 0.42 19.21
CA GLY A 95 -12.42 1.14 19.85
C GLY A 95 -12.04 2.51 20.43
N TYR A 96 -10.84 3.04 20.13
CA TYR A 96 -10.42 4.35 20.64
C TYR A 96 -11.01 5.50 19.79
N TRP A 97 -11.14 5.28 18.49
CA TRP A 97 -11.89 6.14 17.59
C TRP A 97 -13.23 5.51 17.21
N GLN A 98 -14.27 6.34 17.06
CA GLN A 98 -15.62 5.93 16.61
C GLN A 98 -15.85 6.18 15.10
N GLY A 99 -14.87 6.78 14.44
CA GLY A 99 -14.83 7.16 13.04
C GLY A 99 -13.42 7.67 12.73
N PHE A 100 -13.24 8.47 11.69
CA PHE A 100 -11.95 9.06 11.33
C PHE A 100 -12.00 10.58 11.52
N PRO A 101 -11.53 11.11 12.67
CA PRO A 101 -11.50 12.55 12.92
C PRO A 101 -10.73 13.27 11.82
N PHE A 102 -11.44 14.07 11.03
CA PHE A 102 -10.90 14.70 9.82
C PHE A 102 -9.68 15.55 10.13
N LEU A 103 -9.76 16.44 11.13
CA LEU A 103 -8.68 17.36 11.46
C LEU A 103 -7.43 16.62 11.95
N GLN A 104 -7.58 15.62 12.83
CA GLN A 104 -6.44 14.86 13.34
C GLN A 104 -5.74 14.10 12.21
N THR A 105 -6.52 13.41 11.38
CA THR A 105 -6.02 12.65 10.22
C THR A 105 -5.33 13.56 9.21
N LEU A 106 -5.94 14.71 8.88
CA LEU A 106 -5.39 15.71 7.97
C LEU A 106 -4.04 16.22 8.48
N LEU A 107 -3.95 16.59 9.75
CA LEU A 107 -2.73 17.16 10.33
C LEU A 107 -1.59 16.14 10.34
N ILE A 108 -1.82 14.90 10.79
CA ILE A 108 -0.76 13.88 10.85
C ILE A 108 -0.29 13.43 9.46
N CYS A 109 -1.22 13.28 8.50
CA CYS A 109 -0.87 12.89 7.13
C CYS A 109 -0.12 14.02 6.42
N THR A 110 -0.57 15.27 6.58
CA THR A 110 0.09 16.44 6.00
C THR A 110 1.48 16.62 6.60
N ALA A 111 1.61 16.57 7.93
CA ALA A 111 2.89 16.78 8.58
C ALA A 111 3.90 15.67 8.29
N GLY A 112 3.49 14.40 8.42
CA GLY A 112 4.34 13.26 8.07
C GLY A 112 4.72 13.27 6.59
N GLY A 113 3.78 13.58 5.70
CA GLY A 113 4.06 13.68 4.28
C GLY A 113 5.05 14.80 3.94
N ILE A 114 4.89 15.99 4.54
CA ILE A 114 5.83 17.10 4.38
C ILE A 114 7.22 16.75 4.91
N LEU A 115 7.32 16.15 6.11
CA LEU A 115 8.61 15.68 6.64
C LEU A 115 9.26 14.67 5.69
N GLY A 116 8.48 13.75 5.13
CA GLY A 116 8.96 12.79 4.14
C GLY A 116 9.55 13.46 2.90
N VAL A 117 8.92 14.55 2.42
CA VAL A 117 9.49 15.35 1.33
C VAL A 117 10.80 15.99 1.75
N ILE A 118 10.79 16.76 2.85
CA ILE A 118 11.95 17.54 3.27
C ILE A 118 13.16 16.66 3.60
N PHE A 119 12.96 15.53 4.28
CA PHE A 119 14.05 14.63 4.66
C PHE A 119 14.73 13.95 3.48
N THR A 120 14.06 13.81 2.33
CA THR A 120 14.70 13.28 1.12
C THR A 120 15.52 14.31 0.34
N ILE A 121 15.33 15.60 0.58
CA ILE A 121 16.02 16.66 -0.20
C ILE A 121 17.55 16.55 -0.04
N PRO A 122 18.13 16.45 1.17
CA PRO A 122 19.56 16.23 1.33
C PRO A 122 20.03 14.89 0.74
N LEU A 123 19.16 13.89 0.71
CA LEU A 123 19.47 12.54 0.23
C LEU A 123 19.55 12.46 -1.28
N ARG A 124 18.79 13.29 -1.99
CA ARG A 124 18.74 13.32 -3.46
C ARG A 124 20.14 13.39 -4.08
N GLN A 125 21.01 14.27 -3.59
CA GLN A 125 22.34 14.43 -4.17
C GLN A 125 23.18 13.15 -4.07
N VAL A 126 23.12 12.46 -2.93
CA VAL A 126 23.94 11.26 -2.69
C VAL A 126 23.31 10.01 -3.25
N MET A 127 21.98 9.85 -3.13
CA MET A 127 21.28 8.63 -3.48
C MET A 127 20.73 8.63 -4.91
N VAL A 128 20.42 9.79 -5.50
CA VAL A 128 19.78 9.87 -6.84
C VAL A 128 20.76 10.38 -7.90
N VAL A 129 21.52 11.43 -7.58
CA VAL A 129 22.42 12.11 -8.53
C VAL A 129 23.78 11.43 -8.60
N LYS A 130 24.40 11.13 -7.45
CA LYS A 130 25.79 10.62 -7.36
C LYS A 130 25.88 9.13 -7.01
N SER A 131 24.83 8.37 -7.26
CA SER A 131 24.77 6.94 -6.97
C SER A 131 24.25 6.14 -8.16
N ASP A 132 24.73 4.92 -8.27
CA ASP A 132 24.36 3.93 -9.28
C ASP A 132 23.15 3.07 -8.87
N LEU A 133 22.36 3.53 -7.90
CA LEU A 133 21.10 2.87 -7.54
C LEU A 133 20.17 2.79 -8.77
N PRO A 134 19.48 1.65 -8.99
CA PRO A 134 18.76 1.39 -10.24
C PRO A 134 17.48 2.22 -10.40
N TYR A 135 16.73 2.51 -9.32
CA TYR A 135 15.44 3.22 -9.36
C TYR A 135 14.50 2.71 -10.46
N PRO A 136 14.13 1.41 -10.45
CA PRO A 136 13.45 0.77 -11.58
C PRO A 136 12.14 1.47 -11.97
N GLU A 137 11.37 1.92 -10.98
CA GLU A 137 10.07 2.58 -11.21
C GLU A 137 10.26 4.02 -11.71
N GLY A 138 11.19 4.79 -11.13
CA GLY A 138 11.50 6.14 -11.59
C GLY A 138 12.09 6.17 -13.01
N VAL A 139 12.95 5.20 -13.34
CA VAL A 139 13.46 5.02 -14.71
C VAL A 139 12.31 4.68 -15.67
N ALA A 140 11.43 3.75 -15.29
CA ALA A 140 10.27 3.39 -16.11
C ALA A 140 9.33 4.58 -16.37
N ALA A 141 9.03 5.38 -15.34
CA ALA A 141 8.24 6.60 -15.48
C ALA A 141 8.90 7.62 -16.42
N ALA A 142 10.23 7.79 -16.34
CA ALA A 142 10.97 8.68 -17.23
C ALA A 142 10.92 8.21 -18.69
N GLU A 143 11.06 6.90 -18.93
CA GLU A 143 10.96 6.35 -20.28
C GLU A 143 9.55 6.54 -20.88
N ILE A 144 8.51 6.42 -20.06
CA ILE A 144 7.13 6.73 -20.48
C ILE A 144 6.99 8.21 -20.87
N LEU A 145 7.47 9.13 -20.02
CA LEU A 145 7.43 10.57 -20.28
C LEU A 145 8.21 10.95 -21.54
N LYS A 146 9.40 10.36 -21.75
CA LYS A 146 10.20 10.57 -22.97
C LYS A 146 9.47 10.03 -24.20
N ALA A 147 8.96 8.80 -24.13
CA ALA A 147 8.26 8.17 -25.26
C ALA A 147 7.01 8.94 -25.70
N GLY A 148 6.30 9.59 -24.77
CA GLY A 148 5.14 10.43 -25.10
C GLY A 148 5.52 11.80 -25.68
N ASN A 149 6.70 12.33 -25.35
CA ASN A 149 7.16 13.64 -25.86
C ASN A 149 7.75 13.58 -27.29
N HIS A 150 8.23 12.42 -27.75
CA HIS A 150 8.77 12.24 -29.11
C HIS A 150 7.68 12.13 -30.21
N ALA A 151 6.46 12.58 -29.93
CA ALA A 151 5.29 12.37 -30.78
C ALA A 151 4.99 13.54 -31.75
N GLU A 152 6.02 14.16 -32.33
CA GLU A 152 5.91 14.75 -33.67
C GLU A 152 6.12 13.63 -34.70
N GLY A 153 5.05 12.91 -35.05
CA GLY A 153 4.98 12.14 -36.31
C GLY A 153 5.06 10.61 -36.27
N GLN A 154 5.24 9.93 -35.12
CA GLN A 154 5.12 8.46 -35.05
C GLN A 154 4.03 8.03 -34.05
N ASN A 155 3.19 7.06 -34.46
CA ASN A 155 2.15 6.40 -33.66
C ASN A 155 2.76 5.62 -32.49
N SER A 156 3.29 6.32 -31.48
CA SER A 156 3.71 5.70 -30.23
C SER A 156 2.45 5.35 -29.43
N GLU A 157 2.15 4.05 -29.27
CA GLU A 157 1.04 3.57 -28.46
C GLU A 157 1.17 4.10 -27.04
N SER A 158 0.32 5.05 -26.66
CA SER A 158 0.47 5.85 -25.44
C SER A 158 0.22 5.10 -24.13
N GLY A 159 0.13 3.76 -24.12
CA GLY A 159 -0.11 2.96 -22.91
C GLY A 159 -1.49 3.17 -22.26
N ILE A 160 -2.17 4.29 -22.53
CA ILE A 160 -3.45 4.66 -21.92
C ILE A 160 -4.57 3.70 -22.31
N LYS A 161 -4.49 3.12 -23.51
CA LYS A 161 -5.44 2.11 -23.95
C LYS A 161 -5.44 0.90 -23.02
N GLU A 162 -4.30 0.53 -22.45
CA GLU A 162 -4.22 -0.59 -21.51
C GLU A 162 -4.78 -0.24 -20.13
N ILE A 163 -4.46 0.97 -19.60
CA ILE A 163 -5.07 1.46 -18.35
C ILE A 163 -6.59 1.57 -18.50
N ALA A 164 -7.07 2.21 -19.56
CA ALA A 164 -8.49 2.45 -19.79
C ALA A 164 -9.26 1.14 -20.05
N THR A 165 -8.71 0.22 -20.85
CA THR A 165 -9.35 -1.08 -21.07
C THR A 165 -9.43 -1.86 -19.75
N GLY A 166 -8.33 -1.96 -19.01
CA GLY A 166 -8.32 -2.64 -17.70
C GLY A 166 -9.31 -2.01 -16.73
N GLY A 167 -9.28 -0.67 -16.62
CA GLY A 167 -10.17 0.11 -15.76
C GLY A 167 -11.64 -0.12 -16.07
N VAL A 168 -12.05 -0.02 -17.34
CA VAL A 168 -13.45 -0.22 -17.73
C VAL A 168 -13.89 -1.66 -17.50
N ILE A 169 -13.06 -2.66 -17.82
CA ILE A 169 -13.41 -4.07 -17.60
C ILE A 169 -13.59 -4.33 -16.10
N ALA A 170 -12.62 -3.95 -15.26
CA ALA A 170 -12.70 -4.18 -13.82
C ALA A 170 -13.82 -3.37 -13.17
N ALA A 171 -14.06 -2.13 -13.61
CA ALA A 171 -15.18 -1.32 -13.13
C ALA A 171 -16.53 -1.98 -13.47
N PHE A 172 -16.70 -2.42 -14.70
CA PHE A 172 -17.92 -3.11 -15.13
C PHE A 172 -18.16 -4.39 -14.33
N VAL A 173 -17.13 -5.24 -14.20
CA VAL A 173 -17.23 -6.47 -13.40
C VAL A 173 -17.52 -6.17 -11.93
N SER A 174 -16.81 -5.21 -11.33
CA SER A 174 -17.04 -4.78 -9.94
C SER A 174 -18.44 -4.24 -9.71
N PHE A 175 -19.00 -3.53 -10.68
CA PHE A 175 -20.38 -3.02 -10.59
C PHE A 175 -21.40 -4.15 -10.65
N LEU A 176 -21.17 -5.17 -11.49
CA LEU A 176 -22.03 -6.36 -11.54
C LEU A 176 -21.94 -7.20 -10.26
N THR A 177 -20.75 -7.34 -9.67
CA THR A 177 -20.53 -8.16 -8.47
C THR A 177 -20.94 -7.44 -7.19
N ASN A 178 -20.45 -6.22 -6.97
CA ASN A 178 -20.61 -5.51 -5.70
C ASN A 178 -21.80 -4.53 -5.70
N GLY A 179 -22.15 -4.00 -6.88
CA GLY A 179 -23.26 -3.06 -7.04
C GLY A 179 -24.60 -3.77 -7.21
N LEU A 180 -24.78 -4.43 -8.35
CA LEU A 180 -26.01 -5.14 -8.70
C LEU A 180 -26.15 -6.51 -8.00
N ARG A 181 -25.04 -7.09 -7.51
CA ARG A 181 -24.97 -8.42 -6.87
C ARG A 181 -25.59 -9.54 -7.71
N ILE A 182 -25.52 -9.42 -9.04
CA ILE A 182 -25.99 -10.46 -9.98
C ILE A 182 -24.88 -11.44 -10.40
N VAL A 183 -23.64 -11.16 -10.03
CA VAL A 183 -22.48 -12.03 -10.24
C VAL A 183 -21.83 -12.21 -8.88
N ALA A 184 -21.48 -13.44 -8.51
CA ALA A 184 -20.78 -13.65 -7.24
C ALA A 184 -19.35 -13.10 -7.34
N ASP A 185 -18.81 -12.61 -6.23
CA ASP A 185 -17.43 -12.15 -6.12
C ASP A 185 -16.46 -13.29 -5.76
N SER A 186 -16.99 -14.43 -5.33
CA SER A 186 -16.27 -15.59 -4.86
C SER A 186 -17.11 -16.86 -4.97
N ALA A 187 -16.44 -18.00 -4.96
CA ALA A 187 -17.04 -19.33 -4.81
C ALA A 187 -16.08 -20.19 -3.99
N SER A 188 -16.59 -21.15 -3.22
CA SER A 188 -15.73 -22.03 -2.42
C SER A 188 -16.25 -23.44 -2.44
N LEU A 189 -15.35 -24.40 -2.70
CA LEU A 189 -15.67 -25.80 -2.52
C LEU A 189 -15.37 -26.19 -1.08
N TRP A 190 -16.39 -26.63 -0.36
CA TRP A 190 -16.29 -27.08 1.02
C TRP A 190 -16.36 -28.60 1.09
N ILE A 191 -15.43 -29.21 1.84
CA ILE A 191 -15.33 -30.67 1.97
C ILE A 191 -15.29 -31.02 3.46
N LYS A 192 -16.16 -31.95 3.89
CA LYS A 192 -16.21 -32.45 5.26
C LYS A 192 -15.66 -33.87 5.33
N GLY A 193 -14.70 -34.11 6.23
CA GLY A 193 -14.15 -35.42 6.54
C GLY A 193 -14.26 -35.69 8.05
N GLY A 194 -15.33 -36.35 8.49
CA GLY A 194 -15.64 -36.44 9.92
C GLY A 194 -15.93 -35.06 10.52
N ASN A 195 -15.22 -34.67 11.57
CA ASN A 195 -15.31 -33.31 12.15
C ASN A 195 -14.40 -32.29 11.46
N ALA A 196 -13.50 -32.75 10.58
CA ALA A 196 -12.60 -31.86 9.85
C ALA A 196 -13.34 -31.17 8.70
N VAL A 197 -13.21 -29.84 8.61
CA VAL A 197 -13.75 -29.04 7.51
C VAL A 197 -12.60 -28.44 6.70
N PHE A 198 -12.62 -28.71 5.40
CA PHE A 198 -11.67 -28.23 4.41
C PHE A 198 -12.35 -27.24 3.46
N GLN A 199 -11.57 -26.30 2.93
CA GLN A 199 -12.03 -25.34 1.91
C GLN A 199 -11.02 -25.28 0.76
N ILE A 200 -11.52 -25.28 -0.46
CA ILE A 200 -10.79 -24.82 -1.64
C ILE A 200 -11.42 -23.49 -2.05
N PRO A 201 -10.81 -22.36 -1.65
CA PRO A 201 -11.39 -21.06 -1.87
C PRO A 201 -11.11 -20.52 -3.27
N MET A 202 -12.03 -19.76 -3.83
CA MET A 202 -11.84 -19.01 -5.07
C MET A 202 -12.49 -17.63 -4.97
N GLY A 203 -11.74 -16.61 -5.35
CA GLY A 203 -12.26 -15.25 -5.56
C GLY A 203 -12.23 -14.88 -7.03
N PHE A 204 -13.00 -13.86 -7.41
CA PHE A 204 -13.17 -13.42 -8.79
C PHE A 204 -12.76 -11.95 -9.02
N SER A 205 -12.05 -11.34 -8.06
CA SER A 205 -11.57 -9.96 -8.20
C SER A 205 -10.47 -9.82 -9.27
N LEU A 206 -10.75 -8.99 -10.27
CA LEU A 206 -9.79 -8.67 -11.34
C LEU A 206 -8.69 -7.70 -10.86
N ALA A 207 -8.96 -6.83 -9.89
CA ALA A 207 -7.91 -6.03 -9.27
C ALA A 207 -6.89 -6.91 -8.55
N LEU A 208 -7.35 -7.94 -7.84
CA LEU A 208 -6.45 -8.85 -7.13
C LEU A 208 -5.68 -9.78 -8.07
N LEU A 209 -6.27 -10.15 -9.22
CA LEU A 209 -5.54 -10.76 -10.33
C LEU A 209 -4.39 -9.85 -10.80
N GLY A 210 -4.67 -8.55 -10.99
CA GLY A 210 -3.68 -7.53 -11.34
C GLY A 210 -2.59 -7.38 -10.27
N ALA A 211 -2.98 -7.30 -8.99
CA ALA A 211 -2.04 -7.23 -7.88
C ALA A 211 -1.13 -8.47 -7.82
N GLY A 212 -1.70 -9.67 -8.03
CA GLY A 212 -0.95 -10.92 -8.14
C GLY A 212 0.07 -10.92 -9.26
N TYR A 213 -0.31 -10.39 -10.44
CA TYR A 213 0.61 -10.25 -11.57
C TYR A 213 1.83 -9.38 -11.21
N LEU A 214 1.61 -8.29 -10.46
CA LEU A 214 2.68 -7.39 -10.00
C LEU A 214 3.55 -8.02 -8.90
N VAL A 215 2.95 -8.80 -7.99
CA VAL A 215 3.67 -9.51 -6.91
C VAL A 215 4.58 -10.61 -7.45
N GLY A 216 4.14 -11.29 -8.51
CA GLY A 216 4.91 -12.35 -9.18
C GLY A 216 4.96 -13.67 -8.40
N ILE A 217 5.59 -14.67 -9.04
CA ILE A 217 5.46 -16.10 -8.65
C ILE A 217 5.97 -16.44 -7.25
N VAL A 218 7.03 -15.76 -6.80
CA VAL A 218 7.62 -16.02 -5.48
C VAL A 218 6.63 -15.66 -4.37
N GLY A 219 6.00 -14.49 -4.45
CA GLY A 219 4.95 -14.09 -3.52
C GLY A 219 3.70 -14.95 -3.67
N GLY A 220 3.31 -15.28 -4.90
CA GLY A 220 2.16 -16.15 -5.18
C GLY A 220 2.27 -17.55 -4.55
N ILE A 221 3.42 -18.23 -4.70
CA ILE A 221 3.65 -19.56 -4.10
C ILE A 221 3.68 -19.47 -2.58
N ALA A 222 4.25 -18.41 -2.01
CA ALA A 222 4.26 -18.19 -0.57
C ALA A 222 2.83 -18.00 -0.02
N ILE A 223 2.02 -17.15 -0.66
CA ILE A 223 0.60 -16.98 -0.29
C ILE A 223 -0.15 -18.32 -0.42
N LEU A 224 0.04 -19.05 -1.52
CA LEU A 224 -0.58 -20.37 -1.72
C LEU A 224 -0.19 -21.37 -0.62
N SER A 225 1.06 -21.33 -0.17
CA SER A 225 1.53 -22.15 0.96
C SER A 225 0.79 -21.77 2.25
N GLY A 226 0.54 -20.49 2.48
CA GLY A 226 -0.28 -20.01 3.60
C GLY A 226 -1.75 -20.45 3.52
N ILE A 227 -2.35 -20.40 2.31
CA ILE A 227 -3.70 -20.94 2.06
C ILE A 227 -3.75 -22.43 2.40
N ALA A 228 -2.77 -23.21 1.94
CA ALA A 228 -2.68 -24.64 2.22
C ALA A 228 -2.54 -24.92 3.73
N LEU A 229 -1.65 -24.21 4.42
CA LEU A 229 -1.48 -24.31 5.88
C LEU A 229 -2.77 -23.97 6.63
N THR A 230 -3.60 -23.09 6.08
CA THR A 230 -4.86 -22.67 6.71
C THR A 230 -5.97 -23.68 6.47
N TRP A 231 -6.29 -23.95 5.21
CA TRP A 231 -7.50 -24.65 4.83
C TRP A 231 -7.31 -26.16 4.64
N LEU A 232 -6.06 -26.64 4.54
CA LEU A 232 -5.74 -28.07 4.51
C LEU A 232 -5.18 -28.59 5.83
N VAL A 233 -4.72 -27.71 6.73
CA VAL A 233 -4.11 -28.10 8.01
C VAL A 233 -4.79 -27.42 9.20
N GLY A 234 -4.67 -26.10 9.34
CA GLY A 234 -5.09 -25.37 10.54
C GLY A 234 -6.59 -25.48 10.85
N VAL A 235 -7.45 -25.11 9.90
CA VAL A 235 -8.91 -25.15 10.08
C VAL A 235 -9.41 -26.59 10.27
N PRO A 236 -9.03 -27.58 9.44
CA PRO A 236 -9.32 -29.00 9.70
C PRO A 236 -8.89 -29.47 11.10
N TYR A 237 -7.68 -29.11 11.54
CA TYR A 237 -7.16 -29.46 12.85
C TYR A 237 -8.02 -28.87 13.99
N PHE A 238 -8.35 -27.59 13.93
CA PHE A 238 -9.16 -26.98 15.00
C PHE A 238 -10.64 -27.38 14.94
N THR A 239 -11.20 -27.65 13.76
CA THR A 239 -12.60 -28.13 13.64
C THR A 239 -12.76 -29.57 14.16
N THR A 240 -11.70 -30.39 14.12
CA THR A 240 -11.70 -31.71 14.79
C THR A 240 -11.61 -31.60 16.31
N LEU A 241 -10.80 -30.67 16.83
CA LEU A 241 -10.66 -30.42 18.27
C LEU A 241 -11.87 -29.71 18.89
N PHE A 242 -12.54 -28.86 18.10
CA PHE A 242 -13.75 -28.14 18.48
C PHE A 242 -14.86 -28.51 17.49
N PRO A 243 -15.50 -29.68 17.67
CA PRO A 243 -16.56 -30.13 16.78
C PRO A 243 -17.71 -29.15 16.73
N MET A 244 -18.32 -29.04 15.56
CA MET A 244 -19.53 -28.28 15.33
C MET A 244 -20.67 -28.80 16.22
N THR A 245 -21.46 -27.91 16.80
CA THR A 245 -22.72 -28.30 17.46
C THR A 245 -23.72 -28.80 16.42
N PRO A 246 -24.68 -29.67 16.77
CA PRO A 246 -25.62 -30.25 15.80
C PRO A 246 -26.39 -29.21 14.96
N ASP A 247 -26.65 -28.03 15.52
CA ASP A 247 -27.43 -26.96 14.90
C ASP A 247 -26.59 -25.88 14.20
N ALA A 248 -25.25 -25.95 14.30
CA ALA A 248 -24.39 -24.95 13.69
C ALA A 248 -24.20 -25.22 12.18
N ASP A 249 -24.14 -24.14 11.41
CA ASP A 249 -23.78 -24.21 10.00
C ASP A 249 -22.28 -24.50 9.83
N MET A 250 -21.94 -25.40 8.91
CA MET A 250 -20.56 -25.86 8.68
C MET A 250 -19.63 -24.73 8.25
N VAL A 251 -20.10 -23.86 7.34
CA VAL A 251 -19.31 -22.77 6.79
C VAL A 251 -19.05 -21.72 7.88
N ASN A 252 -20.10 -21.32 8.60
CA ASN A 252 -20.00 -20.37 9.70
C ASN A 252 -19.10 -20.89 10.83
N HIS A 253 -19.20 -22.18 11.18
CA HIS A 253 -18.32 -22.80 12.16
C HIS A 253 -16.86 -22.74 11.73
N ALA A 254 -16.54 -23.15 10.50
CA ALA A 254 -15.17 -23.13 9.98
C ALA A 254 -14.59 -21.71 9.91
N LEU A 255 -15.40 -20.73 9.49
CA LEU A 255 -15.01 -19.31 9.46
C LEU A 255 -14.81 -18.74 10.88
N SER A 256 -15.60 -19.15 11.87
CA SER A 256 -15.41 -18.77 13.27
C SER A 256 -14.09 -19.32 13.84
N VAL A 257 -13.76 -20.58 13.52
CA VAL A 257 -12.50 -21.21 13.90
C VAL A 257 -11.31 -20.52 13.23
N TRP A 258 -11.43 -20.21 11.94
CA TRP A 258 -10.40 -19.47 11.22
C TRP A 258 -10.17 -18.10 11.85
N SER A 259 -11.22 -17.29 11.99
CA SER A 259 -11.12 -15.91 12.49
C SER A 259 -10.65 -15.84 13.95
N GLY A 260 -11.14 -16.72 14.81
CA GLY A 260 -10.82 -16.73 16.24
C GLY A 260 -9.52 -17.44 16.61
N LYS A 261 -8.95 -18.26 15.72
CA LYS A 261 -7.75 -19.07 16.04
C LYS A 261 -6.69 -18.98 14.94
N VAL A 262 -7.00 -19.49 13.75
CA VAL A 262 -5.98 -19.64 12.68
C VAL A 262 -5.45 -18.29 12.20
N ARG A 263 -6.30 -17.27 12.14
CA ARG A 263 -5.93 -15.90 11.79
C ARG A 263 -4.88 -15.33 12.75
N PHE A 264 -4.96 -15.63 14.06
CA PHE A 264 -3.96 -15.19 15.04
C PHE A 264 -2.60 -15.91 14.90
N ILE A 265 -2.60 -17.16 14.41
CA ILE A 265 -1.35 -17.83 13.97
C ILE A 265 -0.74 -17.03 12.83
N GLY A 266 -1.56 -16.62 11.85
CA GLY A 266 -1.16 -15.74 10.76
C GLY A 266 -0.54 -14.44 11.29
N VAL A 267 -1.17 -13.77 12.27
CA VAL A 267 -0.62 -12.56 12.91
C VAL A 267 0.75 -12.83 13.53
N GLY A 268 0.93 -13.93 14.26
CA GLY A 268 2.24 -14.31 14.83
C GLY A 268 3.31 -14.57 13.77
N THR A 269 2.95 -15.25 12.68
CA THR A 269 3.84 -15.52 11.54
C THR A 269 4.24 -14.23 10.83
N ILE A 270 3.29 -13.32 10.57
CA ILE A 270 3.55 -12.00 9.98
C ILE A 270 4.45 -11.18 10.91
N GLY A 271 4.18 -11.17 12.22
CA GLY A 271 4.96 -10.44 13.21
C GLY A 271 6.43 -10.83 13.24
N ILE A 272 6.74 -12.13 13.37
CA ILE A 272 8.14 -12.58 13.37
C ILE A 272 8.81 -12.39 12.00
N ALA A 273 8.08 -12.60 10.90
CA ALA A 273 8.60 -12.37 9.56
C ALA A 273 8.96 -10.90 9.33
N ALA A 274 8.18 -9.98 9.89
CA ALA A 274 8.44 -8.56 9.79
C ALA A 274 9.63 -8.12 10.66
N ILE A 275 9.77 -8.67 11.87
CA ILE A 275 10.98 -8.49 12.71
C ILE A 275 12.23 -9.02 11.98
N TRP A 276 12.14 -10.20 11.37
CA TRP A 276 13.24 -10.75 10.59
C TRP A 276 13.59 -9.90 9.38
N THR A 277 12.57 -9.43 8.65
CA THR A 277 12.72 -8.51 7.53
C THR A 277 13.47 -7.27 7.98
N LEU A 278 13.08 -6.68 9.11
CA LEU A 278 13.83 -5.60 9.76
C LEU A 278 15.31 -5.95 10.00
N LEU A 279 15.60 -7.09 10.63
CA LEU A 279 16.99 -7.48 10.94
C LEU A 279 17.86 -7.59 9.68
N VAL A 280 17.32 -8.16 8.60
CA VAL A 280 18.01 -8.27 7.31
C VAL A 280 18.24 -6.89 6.68
N LEU A 281 17.27 -5.99 6.83
CA LEU A 281 17.30 -4.65 6.25
C LEU A 281 18.09 -3.63 7.07
N MET A 282 18.40 -3.95 8.32
CA MET A 282 19.12 -3.07 9.23
C MET A 282 20.46 -2.61 8.66
N LYS A 283 21.21 -3.49 8.00
CA LYS A 283 22.50 -3.15 7.38
C LYS A 283 22.35 -2.13 6.24
N PRO A 284 21.56 -2.39 5.18
CA PRO A 284 21.33 -1.40 4.12
C PRO A 284 20.69 -0.10 4.63
N MET A 285 19.81 -0.17 5.64
CA MET A 285 19.27 1.00 6.33
C MET A 285 20.39 1.86 6.96
N ILE A 286 21.28 1.25 7.74
CA ILE A 286 22.43 1.94 8.36
C ILE A 286 23.35 2.55 7.29
N GLN A 287 23.54 1.87 6.16
CA GLN A 287 24.30 2.41 5.03
C GLN A 287 23.64 3.65 4.44
N GLY A 288 22.32 3.62 4.21
CA GLY A 288 21.55 4.78 3.77
C GLY A 288 21.65 5.96 4.75
N MET A 289 21.52 5.70 6.05
CA MET A 289 21.72 6.72 7.09
C MET A 289 23.16 7.28 7.09
N ALA A 290 24.18 6.43 7.01
CA ALA A 290 25.58 6.87 6.98
C ALA A 290 25.90 7.74 5.76
N GLN A 291 25.34 7.39 4.59
CA GLN A 291 25.42 8.20 3.38
C GLN A 291 24.73 9.56 3.56
N SER A 292 23.58 9.58 4.24
CA SER A 292 22.85 10.81 4.60
C SER A 292 23.70 11.77 5.43
N PHE A 293 24.39 11.25 6.46
CA PHE A 293 25.27 12.06 7.30
C PHE A 293 26.51 12.58 6.57
N ARG A 294 27.06 11.80 5.63
CA ARG A 294 28.16 12.27 4.76
C ARG A 294 27.69 13.40 3.85
N ALA A 295 26.49 13.28 3.28
CA ALA A 295 25.88 14.31 2.44
C ALA A 295 25.80 15.68 3.14
N LEU A 296 25.38 15.67 4.41
CA LEU A 296 25.23 16.89 5.22
C LEU A 296 26.57 17.55 5.59
N LYS A 297 27.65 16.77 5.66
CA LYS A 297 28.98 17.24 6.10
C LYS A 297 29.89 17.71 4.96
N ASP A 298 29.66 17.28 3.72
CA ASP A 298 30.57 17.56 2.60
C ASP A 298 30.11 18.80 1.78
N PRO A 299 30.81 19.94 1.87
CA PRO A 299 30.46 21.16 1.13
C PRO A 299 30.64 21.03 -0.38
N THR A 300 31.51 20.11 -0.83
CA THR A 300 31.84 19.91 -2.25
C THR A 300 30.71 19.23 -3.03
N LEU A 301 29.73 18.68 -2.32
CA LEU A 301 28.55 18.07 -2.92
C LEU A 301 27.49 19.11 -3.33
N ARG A 302 27.64 20.40 -2.94
CA ARG A 302 26.74 21.48 -3.36
C ARG A 302 27.07 21.95 -4.77
N SER A 303 26.17 21.67 -5.71
CA SER A 303 26.27 22.11 -7.10
C SER A 303 25.78 23.56 -7.27
N ASN A 304 26.47 24.34 -8.11
CA ASN A 304 26.08 25.70 -8.51
C ASN A 304 25.24 25.72 -9.81
N ASP A 305 24.88 24.56 -10.38
CA ASP A 305 24.08 24.48 -11.60
C ASP A 305 22.59 24.73 -11.26
N SER A 306 21.96 25.67 -11.96
CA SER A 306 20.53 25.99 -11.85
C SER A 306 19.60 24.79 -12.02
N THR A 307 20.02 23.76 -12.77
CA THR A 307 19.28 22.51 -12.99
C THR A 307 19.35 21.54 -11.80
N GLN A 308 20.14 21.86 -10.77
CA GLN A 308 20.31 21.03 -9.57
C GLN A 308 19.85 21.70 -8.28
N LEU A 309 19.29 22.91 -8.35
CA LEU A 309 18.83 23.68 -7.19
C LEU A 309 17.60 23.04 -6.54
N ASP A 310 17.84 22.42 -5.40
CA ASP A 310 16.82 22.04 -4.42
C ASP A 310 16.26 23.26 -3.68
N LEU A 311 15.19 23.08 -2.89
CA LEU A 311 14.70 24.10 -1.97
C LEU A 311 15.83 24.64 -1.09
N SER A 312 15.81 25.96 -0.86
CA SER A 312 16.86 26.60 -0.05
C SER A 312 16.88 26.05 1.38
N PRO A 313 18.05 25.96 2.06
CA PRO A 313 18.12 25.51 3.44
C PRO A 313 17.21 26.30 4.39
N LYS A 314 17.07 27.61 4.18
CA LYS A 314 16.15 28.46 4.96
C LYS A 314 14.71 28.01 4.78
N THR A 315 14.27 27.80 3.54
CA THR A 315 12.93 27.33 3.21
C THR A 315 12.66 25.94 3.81
N MET A 316 13.63 25.02 3.73
CA MET A 316 13.50 23.69 4.33
C MET A 316 13.31 23.76 5.86
N ILE A 317 14.06 24.64 6.55
CA ILE A 317 13.90 24.85 7.99
C ILE A 317 12.49 25.38 8.31
N TYR A 318 12.01 26.40 7.58
CA TYR A 318 10.66 26.93 7.79
C TYR A 318 9.58 25.86 7.57
N ILE A 319 9.67 25.07 6.49
CA ILE A 319 8.71 24.00 6.20
C ILE A 319 8.77 22.91 7.29
N THR A 320 9.96 22.59 7.79
CA THR A 320 10.14 21.62 8.89
C THR A 320 9.50 22.14 10.18
N LEU A 321 9.69 23.42 10.51
CA LEU A 321 9.07 24.04 11.68
C LEU A 321 7.55 24.06 11.58
N VAL A 322 7.01 24.32 10.38
CA VAL A 322 5.56 24.21 10.12
C VAL A 322 5.10 22.76 10.33
N ALA A 323 5.81 21.77 9.79
CA ALA A 323 5.45 20.36 9.99
C ALA A 323 5.49 19.97 11.47
N ILE A 324 6.50 20.41 12.24
CA ILE A 324 6.59 20.20 13.68
C ILE A 324 5.40 20.85 14.40
N LEU A 325 5.03 22.07 14.02
CA LEU A 325 3.85 22.74 14.59
C LEU A 325 2.57 21.94 14.31
N LEU A 326 2.38 21.44 13.09
CA LEU A 326 1.22 20.59 12.75
C LEU A 326 1.20 19.30 13.59
N ILE A 327 2.36 18.67 13.83
CA ILE A 327 2.47 17.49 14.71
C ILE A 327 2.07 17.84 16.15
N VAL A 328 2.60 18.94 16.69
CA VAL A 328 2.27 19.39 18.05
C VAL A 328 0.78 19.69 18.18
N LEU A 329 0.17 20.35 17.19
CA LEU A 329 -1.28 20.62 17.18
C LEU A 329 -2.10 19.33 17.10
N ALA A 330 -1.69 18.36 16.28
CA ALA A 330 -2.36 17.08 16.15
C ALA A 330 -2.29 16.28 17.46
N LEU A 331 -1.10 16.19 18.07
CA LEU A 331 -0.88 15.49 19.33
C LEU A 331 -1.58 16.18 20.49
N HIS A 332 -1.55 17.50 20.55
CA HIS A 332 -2.28 18.26 21.56
C HIS A 332 -3.79 17.99 21.47
N ASN A 333 -4.36 18.02 20.26
CA ASN A 333 -5.78 17.68 20.07
C ASN A 333 -6.10 16.22 20.43
N PHE A 334 -5.20 15.29 20.14
CA PHE A 334 -5.37 13.86 20.46
C PHE A 334 -5.32 13.59 21.98
N VAL A 335 -4.38 14.23 22.68
CA VAL A 335 -4.14 14.03 24.12
C VAL A 335 -5.09 14.86 25.00
N ALA A 336 -5.67 15.95 24.48
CA ALA A 336 -6.53 16.87 25.24
C ALA A 336 -7.72 16.21 25.95
N ASN A 337 -8.25 15.12 25.38
CA ASN A 337 -9.39 14.41 25.93
C ASN A 337 -9.01 13.31 26.95
N ALA A 338 -7.71 13.06 27.16
CA ALA A 338 -7.25 12.07 28.11
C ALA A 338 -7.27 12.65 29.54
N PRO A 339 -7.78 11.92 30.56
CA PRO A 339 -7.84 12.38 31.95
C PRO A 339 -6.46 12.29 32.63
N ILE A 340 -5.49 13.06 32.13
CA ILE A 340 -4.10 13.09 32.61
C ILE A 340 -3.68 14.51 33.01
N SER A 341 -2.65 14.63 33.85
CA SER A 341 -2.13 15.94 34.26
C SER A 341 -1.57 16.72 33.07
N ALA A 342 -1.63 18.05 33.14
CA ALA A 342 -1.10 18.93 32.09
C ALA A 342 0.41 18.72 31.85
N GLU A 343 1.16 18.44 32.92
CA GLU A 343 2.59 18.15 32.85
C GLU A 343 2.88 16.86 32.07
N LEU A 344 2.12 15.80 32.35
CA LEU A 344 2.26 14.53 31.63
C LEU A 344 1.81 14.66 30.16
N SER A 345 0.73 15.39 29.90
CA SER A 345 0.29 15.70 28.53
C SER A 345 1.39 16.40 27.73
N MET A 346 2.01 17.45 28.30
CA MET A 346 3.13 18.14 27.67
C MET A 346 4.34 17.22 27.44
N LEU A 347 4.69 16.39 28.42
CA LEU A 347 5.77 15.40 28.29
C LEU A 347 5.50 14.44 27.12
N LEU A 348 4.29 13.90 27.03
CA LEU A 348 3.90 12.97 25.96
C LEU A 348 3.90 13.64 24.58
N ILE A 349 3.41 14.88 24.48
CA ILE A 349 3.41 15.64 23.21
C ILE A 349 4.86 15.89 22.76
N ILE A 350 5.73 16.36 23.66
CA ILE A 350 7.15 16.61 23.34
C ILE A 350 7.84 15.30 22.95
N ALA A 351 7.67 14.24 23.74
CA ALA A 351 8.27 12.94 23.47
C ALA A 351 7.82 12.38 22.11
N CYS A 352 6.51 12.36 21.83
CA CYS A 352 5.99 11.86 20.56
C CYS A 352 6.41 12.73 19.37
N THR A 353 6.49 14.05 19.53
CA THR A 353 6.98 14.96 18.47
C THR A 353 8.45 14.67 18.17
N LEU A 354 9.30 14.56 19.20
CA LEU A 354 10.72 14.24 19.03
C LEU A 354 10.90 12.87 18.39
N LEU A 355 10.17 11.85 18.86
CA LEU A 355 10.21 10.51 18.29
C LEU A 355 9.78 10.53 16.82
N ALA A 356 8.68 11.21 16.48
CA ALA A 356 8.17 11.27 15.12
C ALA A 356 9.20 11.91 14.15
N VAL A 357 9.85 12.99 14.56
CA VAL A 357 10.88 13.68 13.77
C VAL A 357 12.16 12.86 13.65
N LEU A 358 12.68 12.36 14.78
CA LEU A 358 13.95 11.63 14.82
C LEU A 358 13.85 10.27 14.11
N ILE A 359 12.84 9.47 14.48
CA ILE A 359 12.60 8.17 13.82
C ILE A 359 12.24 8.42 12.35
N GLY A 360 11.39 9.41 12.07
CA GLY A 360 11.02 9.79 10.71
C GLY A 360 12.22 10.09 9.81
N PHE A 361 13.23 10.83 10.32
CA PHE A 361 14.45 11.12 9.57
C PHE A 361 15.26 9.85 9.23
N PHE A 362 15.45 8.96 10.20
CA PHE A 362 16.18 7.71 9.99
C PHE A 362 15.46 6.76 9.05
N VAL A 363 14.14 6.66 9.22
CA VAL A 363 13.25 5.85 8.39
C VAL A 363 13.18 6.38 6.96
N ALA A 364 13.15 7.70 6.76
CA ALA A 364 13.20 8.32 5.44
C ALA A 364 14.44 7.89 4.65
N ALA A 365 15.61 7.90 5.29
CA ALA A 365 16.86 7.44 4.67
C ALA A 365 16.84 5.94 4.34
N ALA A 366 16.27 5.12 5.23
CA ALA A 366 16.13 3.69 5.04
C ALA A 366 15.22 3.35 3.84
N CYS A 367 14.01 3.91 3.85
CA CYS A 367 13.00 3.70 2.80
C CYS A 367 13.49 4.19 1.46
N GLY A 368 14.09 5.39 1.42
CA GLY A 368 14.63 5.96 0.18
C GLY A 368 15.70 5.07 -0.48
N TYR A 369 16.62 4.53 0.32
CA TYR A 369 17.64 3.59 -0.18
C TYR A 369 17.02 2.28 -0.69
N MET A 370 16.06 1.72 0.06
CA MET A 370 15.38 0.48 -0.33
C MET A 370 14.56 0.66 -1.61
N ALA A 371 13.81 1.75 -1.74
CA ALA A 371 13.11 2.09 -2.97
C ALA A 371 14.07 2.16 -4.16
N GLY A 372 15.22 2.81 -3.97
CA GLY A 372 16.24 2.93 -5.00
C GLY A 372 16.78 1.58 -5.48
N LEU A 373 16.87 0.58 -4.59
CA LEU A 373 17.35 -0.77 -4.92
C LEU A 373 16.27 -1.66 -5.56
N VAL A 374 15.09 -1.77 -4.93
CA VAL A 374 14.11 -2.81 -5.26
C VAL A 374 12.81 -2.28 -5.89
N GLY A 375 12.63 -0.97 -5.98
CA GLY A 375 11.34 -0.36 -6.37
C GLY A 375 10.51 0.04 -5.16
N SER A 376 9.68 1.06 -5.32
CA SER A 376 8.79 1.57 -4.28
C SER A 376 7.72 0.55 -3.87
N SER A 377 7.15 -0.15 -4.84
CA SER A 377 6.05 -1.11 -4.65
C SER A 377 6.49 -2.40 -3.95
N SER A 378 7.79 -2.72 -4.02
CA SER A 378 8.40 -3.88 -3.34
C SER A 378 9.20 -3.48 -2.09
N SER A 379 9.19 -2.20 -1.74
CA SER A 379 9.91 -1.68 -0.58
C SER A 379 9.24 -2.11 0.72
N PRO A 380 10.00 -2.52 1.75
CA PRO A 380 9.48 -3.06 3.01
C PRO A 380 8.99 -1.95 3.98
N ILE A 381 8.13 -1.03 3.50
CA ILE A 381 7.59 0.10 4.28
C ILE A 381 6.89 -0.41 5.55
N SER A 382 6.09 -1.47 5.44
CA SER A 382 5.37 -2.07 6.57
C SER A 382 6.33 -2.56 7.67
N GLY A 383 7.42 -3.23 7.29
CA GLY A 383 8.45 -3.67 8.24
C GLY A 383 9.12 -2.50 8.96
N ILE A 384 9.37 -1.40 8.25
CA ILE A 384 9.97 -0.18 8.81
C ILE A 384 8.97 0.57 9.71
N GLY A 385 7.68 0.54 9.38
CA GLY A 385 6.60 1.03 10.22
C GLY A 385 6.53 0.33 11.57
N ILE A 386 6.74 -0.99 11.60
CA ILE A 386 6.74 -1.78 12.85
C ILE A 386 7.86 -1.34 13.79
N ILE A 387 9.07 -1.06 13.27
CA ILE A 387 10.17 -0.51 14.09
C ILE A 387 9.71 0.75 14.81
N SER A 388 9.05 1.63 14.06
CA SER A 388 8.60 2.92 14.55
C SER A 388 7.58 2.73 15.67
N VAL A 389 6.59 1.85 15.46
CA VAL A 389 5.61 1.48 16.47
C VAL A 389 6.30 0.90 17.71
N VAL A 390 7.22 -0.05 17.57
CA VAL A 390 7.93 -0.67 18.70
C VAL A 390 8.78 0.34 19.48
N LEU A 391 9.57 1.19 18.82
CA LEU A 391 10.40 2.19 19.47
C LEU A 391 9.55 3.24 20.22
N ILE A 392 8.46 3.68 19.61
CA ILE A 392 7.49 4.57 20.24
C ILE A 392 6.85 3.87 21.44
N SER A 393 6.40 2.62 21.28
CA SER A 393 5.78 1.84 22.37
C SER A 393 6.73 1.66 23.56
N ILE A 394 8.00 1.33 23.33
CA ILE A 394 8.98 1.15 24.41
C ILE A 394 9.19 2.46 25.17
N THR A 395 9.29 3.59 24.47
CA THR A 395 9.48 4.90 25.12
C THR A 395 8.24 5.30 25.91
N LEU A 396 7.06 5.12 25.33
CA LEU A 396 5.79 5.39 26.01
C LEU A 396 5.50 4.42 27.15
N MET A 397 5.99 3.18 27.09
CA MET A 397 5.92 2.21 28.19
C MET A 397 6.77 2.65 29.37
N LEU A 398 7.97 3.17 29.13
CA LEU A 398 8.82 3.73 30.19
C LEU A 398 8.14 4.92 30.88
N ILE A 399 7.62 5.87 30.10
CA ILE A 399 6.87 7.02 30.62
C ILE A 399 5.61 6.56 31.36
N GLY A 400 4.87 5.62 30.78
CA GLY A 400 3.64 5.06 31.34
C GLY A 400 3.86 4.36 32.68
N LYS A 401 4.96 3.60 32.82
CA LYS A 401 5.33 2.95 34.08
C LYS A 401 5.69 3.96 35.17
N THR A 402 6.42 5.02 34.82
CA THR A 402 6.81 6.05 35.80
C THR A 402 5.65 6.97 36.20
N SER A 403 4.64 7.10 35.34
CA SER A 403 3.49 7.98 35.56
C SER A 403 2.24 7.27 36.11
N GLY A 404 2.27 5.94 36.24
CA GLY A 404 1.13 5.13 36.69
C GLY A 404 0.06 4.88 35.62
N LEU A 405 0.27 5.32 34.36
CA LEU A 405 -0.69 5.11 33.26
C LEU A 405 -0.88 3.64 32.88
N LEU A 406 0.08 2.77 33.19
CA LEU A 406 -0.04 1.35 32.89
C LEU A 406 -0.87 0.59 33.92
N ASP A 407 -1.23 1.22 35.04
CA ASP A 407 -1.94 0.58 36.14
C ASP A 407 -3.44 0.42 35.83
N SER A 408 -3.97 1.15 34.85
CA SER A 408 -5.36 1.05 34.38
C SER A 408 -5.47 0.54 32.94
N ALA A 409 -6.58 -0.15 32.64
CA ALA A 409 -6.86 -0.64 31.30
C ALA A 409 -7.05 0.53 30.30
N GLU A 410 -7.66 1.63 30.76
CA GLU A 410 -7.87 2.84 29.98
C GLU A 410 -6.53 3.50 29.61
N GLY A 411 -5.58 3.54 30.55
CA GLY A 411 -4.25 4.09 30.31
C GLY A 411 -3.41 3.23 29.36
N GLN A 412 -3.51 1.90 29.45
CA GLN A 412 -2.92 0.98 28.47
C GLN A 412 -3.51 1.18 27.06
N GLN A 413 -4.84 1.31 26.95
CA GLN A 413 -5.51 1.58 25.67
C GLN A 413 -5.11 2.95 25.11
N PHE A 414 -5.01 3.99 25.96
CA PHE A 414 -4.56 5.33 25.58
C PHE A 414 -3.12 5.33 25.05
N LEU A 415 -2.17 4.68 25.74
CA LEU A 415 -0.77 4.61 25.29
C LEU A 415 -0.61 3.79 24.01
N THR A 416 -1.41 2.73 23.86
CA THR A 416 -1.50 1.98 22.61
C THR A 416 -2.00 2.88 21.48
N ALA A 417 -3.07 3.64 21.71
CA ALA A 417 -3.64 4.55 20.72
C ALA A 417 -2.66 5.68 20.37
N LEU A 418 -2.00 6.29 21.35
CA LEU A 418 -0.98 7.31 21.15
C LEU A 418 0.22 6.78 20.36
N THR A 419 0.60 5.53 20.56
CA THR A 419 1.63 4.85 19.76
C THR A 419 1.21 4.76 18.30
N ILE A 420 0.01 4.26 18.01
CA ILE A 420 -0.51 4.09 16.64
C ILE A 420 -0.65 5.48 15.97
N PHE A 421 -1.16 6.48 16.70
CA PHE A 421 -1.28 7.84 16.21
C PHE A 421 0.07 8.46 15.85
N SER A 422 1.07 8.35 16.74
CA SER A 422 2.43 8.86 16.48
C SER A 422 3.15 8.06 15.39
N GLY A 423 2.95 6.74 15.38
CA GLY A 423 3.49 5.85 14.35
C GLY A 423 2.95 6.16 12.95
N SER A 424 1.72 6.67 12.85
CA SER A 424 1.12 7.10 11.58
C SER A 424 1.88 8.27 10.93
N ILE A 425 2.44 9.18 11.73
CA ILE A 425 3.29 10.28 11.25
C ILE A 425 4.58 9.70 10.64
N VAL A 426 5.20 8.75 11.33
CA VAL A 426 6.44 8.12 10.88
C VAL A 426 6.20 7.27 9.63
N VAL A 427 5.12 6.49 9.57
CA VAL A 427 4.76 5.70 8.39
C VAL A 427 4.42 6.61 7.19
N SER A 428 3.76 7.75 7.41
CA SER A 428 3.53 8.74 6.35
C SER A 428 4.86 9.31 5.83
N THR A 429 5.79 9.63 6.73
CA THR A 429 7.15 10.07 6.41
C THR A 429 7.88 9.01 5.59
N ALA A 430 7.86 7.77 6.06
CA ALA A 430 8.47 6.60 5.43
C ALA A 430 7.96 6.39 4.00
N ALA A 431 6.64 6.41 3.85
CA ALA A 431 5.95 6.18 2.60
C ALA A 431 6.30 7.27 1.59
N ILE A 432 6.18 8.55 1.95
CA ILE A 432 6.56 9.63 1.04
C ILE A 432 8.04 9.59 0.68
N SER A 433 8.94 9.34 1.63
CA SER A 433 10.37 9.29 1.33
C SER A 433 10.76 8.16 0.37
N ASN A 434 10.02 7.05 0.41
CA ASN A 434 10.19 5.90 -0.48
C ASN A 434 9.98 6.28 -1.95
N ASP A 435 8.82 6.86 -2.27
CA ASP A 435 8.43 7.12 -3.67
C ASP A 435 9.01 8.44 -4.18
N ASN A 436 9.20 9.42 -3.29
CA ASN A 436 9.76 10.71 -3.67
C ASN A 436 11.16 10.58 -4.31
N LEU A 437 12.05 9.73 -3.79
CA LEU A 437 13.35 9.54 -4.45
C LEU A 437 13.23 8.90 -5.84
N GLN A 438 12.21 8.07 -6.09
CA GLN A 438 11.90 7.55 -7.44
C GLN A 438 11.44 8.69 -8.35
N ASP A 439 10.56 9.55 -7.86
CA ASP A 439 10.03 10.69 -8.61
C ASP A 439 11.09 11.76 -8.92
N LEU A 440 11.99 11.99 -7.98
CA LEU A 440 13.17 12.85 -8.18
C LEU A 440 14.15 12.21 -9.18
N LYS A 441 14.26 10.88 -9.23
CA LYS A 441 15.00 10.19 -10.30
C LYS A 441 14.31 10.39 -11.65
N THR A 442 12.99 10.26 -11.72
CA THR A 442 12.21 10.54 -12.93
C THR A 442 12.50 11.95 -13.43
N GLY A 443 12.38 12.93 -12.54
CA GLY A 443 12.66 14.34 -12.82
C GLY A 443 14.07 14.59 -13.33
N LEU A 444 15.08 14.00 -12.68
CA LEU A 444 16.47 14.08 -13.12
C LEU A 444 16.65 13.55 -14.55
N LEU A 445 16.02 12.42 -14.89
CA LEU A 445 16.13 11.79 -16.21
C LEU A 445 15.41 12.58 -17.32
N VAL A 446 14.38 13.36 -16.99
CA VAL A 446 13.68 14.25 -17.92
C VAL A 446 14.17 15.72 -17.84
N LYS A 447 15.17 15.99 -16.99
CA LYS A 447 15.76 17.33 -16.76
C LYS A 447 14.79 18.36 -16.15
N ALA A 448 13.92 17.92 -15.24
CA ALA A 448 13.04 18.79 -14.47
C ALA A 448 13.79 19.56 -13.37
N THR A 449 13.26 20.73 -12.98
CA THR A 449 13.83 21.55 -11.91
C THR A 449 13.48 20.97 -10.54
N PRO A 450 14.46 20.61 -9.68
CA PRO A 450 14.21 19.85 -8.45
C PRO A 450 13.31 20.54 -7.43
N TRP A 451 13.52 21.82 -7.15
CA TRP A 451 12.67 22.54 -6.19
C TRP A 451 11.20 22.62 -6.64
N ARG A 452 10.94 22.62 -7.94
CA ARG A 452 9.58 22.62 -8.49
C ARG A 452 8.89 21.28 -8.26
N GLN A 453 9.62 20.19 -8.46
CA GLN A 453 9.14 18.85 -8.10
C GLN A 453 8.86 18.75 -6.59
N GLN A 454 9.74 19.28 -5.74
CA GLN A 454 9.55 19.29 -4.27
C GLN A 454 8.28 20.03 -3.86
N VAL A 455 7.95 21.14 -4.52
CA VAL A 455 6.68 21.84 -4.32
C VAL A 455 5.49 20.98 -4.79
N ALA A 456 5.57 20.37 -5.98
CA ALA A 456 4.50 19.48 -6.48
C ALA A 456 4.25 18.28 -5.54
N LEU A 457 5.32 17.70 -4.95
CA LEU A 457 5.23 16.64 -3.95
C LEU A 457 4.47 17.10 -2.70
N ILE A 458 4.82 18.27 -2.15
CA ILE A 458 4.15 18.86 -0.98
C ILE A 458 2.66 19.11 -1.27
N ILE A 459 2.34 19.67 -2.45
CA ILE A 459 0.95 19.86 -2.87
C ILE A 459 0.23 18.51 -2.90
N GLY A 460 0.84 17.48 -3.49
CA GLY A 460 0.26 16.13 -3.54
C GLY A 460 0.03 15.55 -2.14
N CYS A 461 0.95 15.75 -1.19
CA CYS A 461 0.75 15.33 0.20
C CYS A 461 -0.47 16.00 0.84
N ILE A 462 -0.67 17.30 0.63
CA ILE A 462 -1.81 18.05 1.17
C ILE A 462 -3.12 17.57 0.54
N VAL A 463 -3.17 17.44 -0.79
CA VAL A 463 -4.38 16.97 -1.49
C VAL A 463 -4.70 15.53 -1.09
N GLY A 464 -3.70 14.65 -1.01
CA GLY A 464 -3.88 13.27 -0.52
C GLY A 464 -4.41 13.22 0.91
N ALA A 465 -3.85 14.03 1.82
CA ALA A 465 -4.30 14.11 3.21
C ALA A 465 -5.76 14.57 3.34
N LEU A 466 -6.23 15.48 2.46
CA LEU A 466 -7.63 15.90 2.41
C LEU A 466 -8.59 14.77 1.99
N VAL A 467 -8.11 13.78 1.24
CA VAL A 467 -8.92 12.68 0.70
C VAL A 467 -8.95 11.48 1.64
N ILE A 468 -7.87 11.21 2.38
CA ILE A 468 -7.72 10.00 3.19
C ILE A 468 -8.84 9.84 4.23
N ALA A 469 -9.09 10.86 5.07
CA ALA A 469 -10.11 10.76 6.12
C ALA A 469 -11.54 10.56 5.57
N PRO A 470 -12.03 11.37 4.60
CA PRO A 470 -13.35 11.15 4.02
C PRO A 470 -13.51 9.77 3.39
N VAL A 471 -12.52 9.29 2.64
CA VAL A 471 -12.59 7.96 2.03
C VAL A 471 -12.62 6.87 3.10
N LEU A 472 -11.78 6.96 4.14
CA LEU A 472 -11.79 6.02 5.26
C LEU A 472 -13.13 5.97 5.98
N GLU A 473 -13.72 7.14 6.26
CA GLU A 473 -15.04 7.25 6.89
C GLU A 473 -16.12 6.55 6.06
N ILE A 474 -16.17 6.83 4.76
CA ILE A 474 -17.15 6.26 3.85
C ILE A 474 -16.98 4.75 3.70
N LEU A 475 -15.74 4.27 3.57
CA LEU A 475 -15.46 2.84 3.50
C LEU A 475 -15.83 2.11 4.79
N TYR A 476 -15.60 2.75 5.94
CA TYR A 476 -16.01 2.19 7.23
C TYR A 476 -17.53 2.05 7.32
N HIS A 477 -18.29 3.09 7.00
CA HIS A 477 -19.77 3.03 7.03
C HIS A 477 -20.38 2.11 5.97
N ALA A 478 -19.68 1.89 4.85
CA ALA A 478 -20.17 1.02 3.78
C ALA A 478 -19.84 -0.46 3.99
N TYR A 479 -18.60 -0.78 4.39
CA TYR A 479 -18.09 -2.15 4.44
C TYR A 479 -17.74 -2.62 5.86
N GLY A 480 -17.39 -1.70 6.77
CA GLY A 480 -16.81 -2.05 8.07
C GLY A 480 -15.39 -2.63 7.97
N PHE A 481 -14.75 -2.83 9.12
CA PHE A 481 -13.43 -3.46 9.21
C PHE A 481 -13.49 -4.74 10.02
N ALA A 482 -12.57 -5.66 9.77
CA ALA A 482 -12.49 -6.89 10.52
C ALA A 482 -12.36 -6.64 12.03
N GLY A 483 -13.37 -7.06 12.80
CA GLY A 483 -13.42 -6.86 14.26
C GLY A 483 -13.96 -5.48 14.70
N ALA A 484 -14.38 -4.62 13.77
CA ALA A 484 -15.03 -3.34 14.05
C ALA A 484 -16.05 -3.00 12.96
N MET A 485 -17.34 -3.17 13.26
CA MET A 485 -18.44 -2.87 12.36
C MET A 485 -19.18 -1.61 12.83
N PRO A 486 -19.60 -0.71 11.92
CA PRO A 486 -20.37 0.47 12.28
C PRO A 486 -21.82 0.12 12.68
N ARG A 487 -22.34 -1.04 12.22
CA ARG A 487 -23.71 -1.49 12.47
C ARG A 487 -23.74 -3.01 12.75
N PRO A 488 -24.60 -3.51 13.66
CA PRO A 488 -24.64 -4.93 14.04
C PRO A 488 -25.16 -5.89 12.96
N ASP A 489 -25.95 -5.39 12.01
CA ASP A 489 -26.67 -6.14 10.98
C ASP A 489 -25.87 -6.35 9.69
N MET A 490 -24.67 -5.77 9.59
CA MET A 490 -23.81 -5.91 8.43
C MET A 490 -23.18 -7.31 8.33
N ASP A 491 -23.07 -7.81 7.11
CA ASP A 491 -22.37 -9.06 6.82
C ASP A 491 -20.85 -8.93 7.07
N PRO A 492 -20.27 -9.67 8.04
CA PRO A 492 -18.84 -9.65 8.32
C PRO A 492 -17.98 -10.15 7.15
N SER A 493 -18.54 -10.91 6.20
CA SER A 493 -17.82 -11.41 5.02
C SER A 493 -17.38 -10.28 4.08
N GLN A 494 -18.09 -9.13 4.12
CA GLN A 494 -17.85 -7.96 3.29
C GLN A 494 -16.88 -6.96 3.94
N ALA A 495 -16.47 -7.19 5.19
CA ALA A 495 -15.60 -6.28 5.93
C ALA A 495 -14.19 -6.22 5.33
N LEU A 496 -13.64 -5.00 5.25
CA LEU A 496 -12.25 -4.84 4.80
C LEU A 496 -11.30 -5.39 5.87
N SER A 497 -10.34 -6.20 5.44
CA SER A 497 -9.51 -6.99 6.38
C SER A 497 -8.51 -6.15 7.16
N ALA A 498 -8.05 -5.03 6.60
CA ALA A 498 -7.06 -4.12 7.17
C ALA A 498 -5.85 -4.87 7.83
N PRO A 499 -5.19 -5.78 7.10
CA PRO A 499 -4.16 -6.67 7.67
C PRO A 499 -3.00 -5.93 8.33
N GLN A 500 -2.52 -4.86 7.69
CA GLN A 500 -1.38 -4.08 8.20
C GLN A 500 -1.75 -3.32 9.46
N ALA A 501 -2.92 -2.67 9.50
CA ALA A 501 -3.40 -1.97 10.69
C ALA A 501 -3.61 -2.93 11.86
N THR A 502 -4.17 -4.11 11.59
CA THR A 502 -4.33 -5.17 12.60
C THR A 502 -2.98 -5.56 13.19
N LEU A 503 -1.98 -5.83 12.35
CA LEU A 503 -0.64 -6.21 12.80
C LEU A 503 -0.03 -5.15 13.72
N MET A 504 -0.06 -3.87 13.29
CA MET A 504 0.49 -2.76 14.07
C MET A 504 -0.21 -2.62 15.43
N THR A 505 -1.55 -2.72 15.44
CA THR A 505 -2.34 -2.67 16.67
C THR A 505 -2.07 -3.88 17.58
N THR A 506 -1.94 -5.09 17.05
CA THR A 506 -1.62 -6.27 17.87
C THR A 506 -0.24 -6.15 18.50
N ILE A 507 0.76 -5.67 17.77
CA ILE A 507 2.11 -5.45 18.31
C ILE A 507 2.08 -4.40 19.42
N ALA A 508 1.45 -3.24 19.16
CA ALA A 508 1.34 -2.18 20.17
C ALA A 508 0.58 -2.67 21.42
N LYS A 509 -0.59 -3.31 21.24
CA LYS A 509 -1.37 -3.90 22.35
C LYS A 509 -0.56 -4.93 23.13
N GLY A 510 0.22 -5.77 22.46
CA GLY A 510 1.05 -6.79 23.13
C GLY A 510 2.16 -6.21 24.00
N ILE A 511 2.62 -4.98 23.73
CA ILE A 511 3.60 -4.28 24.56
C ILE A 511 2.94 -3.68 25.82
N PHE A 512 1.70 -3.19 25.70
CA PHE A 512 1.00 -2.51 26.80
C PHE A 512 0.03 -3.39 27.60
N SER A 513 -0.40 -4.53 27.08
CA SER A 513 -1.43 -5.39 27.69
C SER A 513 -1.04 -6.87 27.70
N ASN A 514 -1.49 -7.60 28.73
CA ASN A 514 -1.26 -9.05 28.88
C ASN A 514 -2.39 -9.92 28.30
N ASN A 515 -3.39 -9.35 27.61
CA ASN A 515 -4.66 -10.02 27.26
C ASN A 515 -4.77 -10.45 25.78
N LEU A 516 -3.70 -10.98 25.20
CA LEU A 516 -3.76 -11.57 23.86
C LEU A 516 -3.90 -13.10 23.97
N GLU A 517 -4.50 -13.73 22.97
CA GLU A 517 -4.51 -15.19 22.76
C GLU A 517 -3.10 -15.68 22.37
N TRP A 518 -2.17 -15.48 23.30
CA TRP A 518 -0.73 -15.66 23.10
C TRP A 518 -0.37 -17.05 22.61
N THR A 519 -1.16 -18.07 22.96
CA THR A 519 -0.98 -19.44 22.49
C THR A 519 -0.95 -19.53 20.95
N TYR A 520 -1.92 -18.92 20.27
CA TYR A 520 -1.96 -18.97 18.80
C TYR A 520 -0.91 -18.08 18.16
N ILE A 521 -0.63 -16.92 18.76
CA ILE A 521 0.43 -16.00 18.30
C ILE A 521 1.80 -16.67 18.41
N PHE A 522 2.12 -17.33 19.53
CA PHE A 522 3.39 -18.04 19.71
C PHE A 522 3.53 -19.23 18.76
N MET A 523 2.44 -19.95 18.49
CA MET A 523 2.45 -20.98 17.45
C MET A 523 2.75 -20.38 16.06
N GLY A 524 2.19 -19.20 15.77
CA GLY A 524 2.50 -18.41 14.58
C GLY A 524 3.95 -17.97 14.51
N ILE A 525 4.54 -17.54 15.63
CA ILE A 525 5.96 -17.17 15.73
C ILE A 525 6.84 -18.39 15.45
N ALA A 526 6.54 -19.54 16.05
CA ALA A 526 7.27 -20.79 15.83
C ALA A 526 7.22 -21.22 14.36
N LEU A 527 6.04 -21.17 13.74
CA LEU A 527 5.86 -21.42 12.31
C LEU A 527 6.68 -20.43 11.46
N GLY A 528 6.61 -19.14 11.78
CA GLY A 528 7.34 -18.09 11.06
C GLY A 528 8.86 -18.24 11.16
N LEU A 529 9.40 -18.62 12.32
CA LEU A 529 10.83 -18.95 12.47
C LEU A 529 11.22 -20.13 11.58
N GLY A 530 10.40 -21.19 11.55
CA GLY A 530 10.60 -22.32 10.63
C GLY A 530 10.63 -21.88 9.17
N LEU A 531 9.68 -21.05 8.75
CA LEU A 531 9.60 -20.51 7.38
C LEU A 531 10.79 -19.60 7.04
N ILE A 532 11.27 -18.78 7.98
CA ILE A 532 12.47 -17.96 7.80
C ILE A 532 13.70 -18.85 7.55
N ILE A 533 13.86 -19.92 8.33
CA ILE A 533 14.97 -20.87 8.17
C ILE A 533 14.87 -21.55 6.80
N ILE A 534 13.67 -21.99 6.40
CA ILE A 534 13.41 -22.59 5.08
C ILE A 534 13.76 -21.59 3.96
N ASP A 535 13.31 -20.34 4.04
CA ASP A 535 13.62 -19.29 3.07
C ASP A 535 15.13 -19.05 2.94
N ALA A 536 15.84 -18.97 4.07
CA ALA A 536 17.29 -18.79 4.09
C ALA A 536 18.03 -19.97 3.44
N ILE A 537 17.60 -21.21 3.73
CA ILE A 537 18.16 -22.43 3.12
C ILE A 537 17.86 -22.46 1.62
N LEU A 538 16.63 -22.16 1.20
CA LEU A 538 16.23 -22.14 -0.20
C LEU A 538 17.03 -21.11 -0.99
N LYS A 539 17.16 -19.88 -0.49
CA LYS A 539 17.97 -18.82 -1.12
C LYS A 539 19.44 -19.24 -1.24
N LYS A 540 20.02 -19.81 -0.20
CA LYS A 540 21.42 -20.27 -0.20
C LYS A 540 21.64 -21.44 -1.15
N SER A 541 20.78 -22.45 -1.13
CA SER A 541 20.89 -23.67 -1.93
C SER A 541 20.63 -23.42 -3.42
N SER A 542 19.72 -22.48 -3.75
CA SER A 542 19.32 -22.19 -5.13
C SER A 542 20.09 -21.02 -5.78
N GLN A 543 21.12 -20.47 -5.13
CA GLN A 543 21.80 -19.24 -5.57
C GLN A 543 20.82 -18.06 -5.79
N ASN A 544 19.93 -17.83 -4.83
CA ASN A 544 18.87 -16.80 -4.84
C ASN A 544 17.81 -16.95 -5.95
N ARG A 545 17.66 -18.14 -6.55
CA ARG A 545 16.61 -18.40 -7.55
C ARG A 545 15.25 -18.72 -6.93
N LEU A 546 15.25 -19.33 -5.75
CA LEU A 546 14.05 -19.71 -5.00
C LEU A 546 14.00 -18.96 -3.67
N ALA A 547 12.80 -18.56 -3.29
CA ALA A 547 12.50 -17.92 -2.01
C ALA A 547 11.09 -18.31 -1.58
N LEU A 548 10.88 -18.35 -0.26
CA LEU A 548 9.57 -18.56 0.35
C LEU A 548 9.38 -17.51 1.47
N PRO A 549 9.10 -16.24 1.10
CA PRO A 549 9.05 -15.16 2.08
C PRO A 549 7.99 -15.44 3.17
N ALA A 550 8.43 -15.57 4.42
CA ALA A 550 7.56 -15.89 5.55
C ALA A 550 6.41 -14.88 5.73
N LEU A 551 6.62 -13.61 5.37
CA LEU A 551 5.60 -12.57 5.40
C LEU A 551 4.43 -12.88 4.45
N ALA A 552 4.73 -13.32 3.23
CA ALA A 552 3.73 -13.67 2.22
C ALA A 552 2.97 -14.95 2.60
N VAL A 553 3.66 -15.92 3.21
CA VAL A 553 2.99 -17.09 3.80
C VAL A 553 2.04 -16.67 4.92
N GLY A 554 2.48 -15.78 5.81
CA GLY A 554 1.65 -15.21 6.87
C GLY A 554 0.41 -14.49 6.34
N MET A 555 0.54 -13.71 5.26
CA MET A 555 -0.61 -13.10 4.58
C MET A 555 -1.59 -14.15 4.04
N GLY A 556 -1.08 -15.24 3.46
CA GLY A 556 -1.91 -16.37 3.03
C GLY A 556 -2.69 -17.05 4.17
N ILE A 557 -2.17 -17.00 5.40
CA ILE A 557 -2.85 -17.51 6.61
C ILE A 557 -3.90 -16.52 7.13
N TYR A 558 -3.57 -15.24 7.08
CA TYR A 558 -4.34 -14.18 7.69
C TYR A 558 -5.50 -13.67 6.83
N LEU A 559 -5.30 -13.52 5.52
CA LEU A 559 -6.27 -12.88 4.64
C LEU A 559 -7.43 -13.83 4.31
N PRO A 560 -8.63 -13.28 4.04
CA PRO A 560 -9.76 -14.09 3.62
C PRO A 560 -9.44 -14.96 2.40
N PRO A 561 -10.01 -16.16 2.35
CA PRO A 561 -9.82 -17.10 1.25
C PRO A 561 -10.11 -16.51 -0.14
N SER A 562 -11.18 -15.71 -0.26
CA SER A 562 -11.61 -15.03 -1.49
C SER A 562 -10.60 -13.99 -1.99
N VAL A 563 -9.76 -13.46 -1.10
CA VAL A 563 -8.73 -12.46 -1.44
C VAL A 563 -7.46 -13.13 -1.96
N ASN A 564 -7.04 -14.23 -1.33
CA ASN A 564 -5.73 -14.82 -1.61
C ASN A 564 -5.63 -15.48 -2.99
N MET A 565 -6.66 -16.24 -3.42
CA MET A 565 -6.55 -17.00 -4.67
C MET A 565 -6.40 -16.17 -5.95
N PRO A 566 -7.14 -15.06 -6.14
CA PRO A 566 -6.89 -14.17 -7.28
C PRO A 566 -5.43 -13.69 -7.38
N ILE A 567 -4.81 -13.37 -6.24
CA ILE A 567 -3.39 -12.96 -6.17
C ILE A 567 -2.48 -14.10 -6.63
N VAL A 568 -2.72 -15.33 -6.14
CA VAL A 568 -1.96 -16.51 -6.55
C VAL A 568 -2.09 -16.76 -8.07
N ILE A 569 -3.30 -16.66 -8.61
CA ILE A 569 -3.58 -16.87 -10.03
C ILE A 569 -2.89 -15.80 -10.87
N GLY A 570 -2.90 -14.54 -10.44
CA GLY A 570 -2.19 -13.44 -11.11
C GLY A 570 -0.68 -13.67 -11.15
N ALA A 571 -0.11 -14.16 -10.04
CA ALA A 571 1.31 -14.47 -9.93
C ALA A 571 1.72 -15.65 -10.85
N ILE A 572 0.88 -16.69 -10.93
CA ILE A 572 1.06 -17.82 -11.87
C ILE A 572 0.93 -17.32 -13.32
N LEU A 573 -0.02 -16.44 -13.60
CA LEU A 573 -0.22 -15.85 -14.92
C LEU A 573 1.03 -15.09 -15.39
N ALA A 574 1.61 -14.24 -14.53
CA ALA A 574 2.85 -13.53 -14.84
C ALA A 574 3.99 -14.49 -15.20
N TRP A 575 4.14 -15.59 -14.44
CA TRP A 575 5.16 -16.61 -14.71
C TRP A 575 4.93 -17.35 -16.03
N LEU A 576 3.68 -17.75 -16.32
CA LEU A 576 3.33 -18.44 -17.56
C LEU A 576 3.59 -17.54 -18.79
N ILE A 577 3.20 -16.27 -18.71
CA ILE A 577 3.41 -15.30 -19.80
C ILE A 577 4.92 -15.09 -20.04
N ASN A 578 5.69 -14.83 -18.99
CA ASN A 578 7.14 -14.60 -19.10
C ASN A 578 7.88 -15.84 -19.64
N ARG A 579 7.49 -17.03 -19.19
CA ARG A 579 8.03 -18.30 -19.72
C ARG A 579 7.68 -18.48 -21.20
N HIS A 580 6.45 -18.16 -21.60
CA HIS A 580 6.01 -18.23 -22.99
C HIS A 580 6.78 -17.26 -23.89
N LEU A 581 6.93 -16.00 -23.46
CA LEU A 581 7.65 -14.97 -24.22
C LEU A 581 9.14 -15.30 -24.36
N THR A 582 9.78 -15.79 -23.30
CA THR A 582 11.18 -16.23 -23.36
C THR A 582 11.36 -17.37 -24.36
N SER A 583 10.47 -18.37 -24.31
CA SER A 583 10.50 -19.51 -25.23
C SER A 583 10.24 -19.08 -26.68
N PHE A 584 9.33 -18.12 -26.89
CA PHE A 584 9.04 -17.56 -28.21
C PHE A 584 10.21 -16.74 -28.77
N ALA A 585 10.86 -15.93 -27.93
CA ALA A 585 12.01 -15.13 -28.33
C ALA A 585 13.20 -16.02 -28.75
N GLN A 586 13.47 -17.09 -27.99
CA GLN A 586 14.49 -18.08 -28.33
C GLN A 586 14.22 -18.78 -29.66
N ARG A 587 12.96 -19.17 -29.92
CA ARG A 587 12.56 -19.85 -31.17
C ARG A 587 12.64 -18.96 -32.40
N ASN A 588 12.46 -17.65 -32.25
CA ASN A 588 12.41 -16.70 -33.36
C ASN A 588 13.64 -15.79 -33.44
N SER A 589 14.72 -16.13 -32.72
CA SER A 589 15.96 -15.33 -32.65
C SER A 589 15.71 -13.84 -32.34
N LYS A 590 14.66 -13.52 -31.56
CA LYS A 590 14.35 -12.17 -31.10
C LYS A 590 15.04 -11.90 -29.76
N ASN A 591 15.29 -10.62 -29.45
CA ASN A 591 15.82 -10.24 -28.14
C ASN A 591 14.76 -10.47 -27.04
N ALA A 592 14.98 -11.47 -26.19
CA ALA A 592 14.07 -11.81 -25.09
C ALA A 592 13.90 -10.67 -24.08
N GLN A 593 14.95 -9.88 -23.85
CA GLN A 593 14.91 -8.79 -22.87
C GLN A 593 14.02 -7.63 -23.33
N ASP A 594 14.04 -7.28 -24.61
CA ASP A 594 13.18 -6.21 -25.15
C ASP A 594 11.70 -6.62 -25.10
N MET A 595 11.41 -7.87 -25.48
CA MET A 595 10.06 -8.43 -25.42
C MET A 595 9.54 -8.47 -23.98
N GLN A 596 10.39 -8.85 -23.03
CA GLN A 596 10.04 -8.85 -21.62
C GLN A 596 9.75 -7.44 -21.11
N LYS A 597 10.59 -6.44 -21.44
CA LYS A 597 10.33 -5.04 -21.07
C LYS A 597 8.99 -4.52 -21.61
N LYS A 598 8.65 -4.86 -22.87
CA LYS A 598 7.35 -4.50 -23.46
C LYS A 598 6.19 -5.19 -22.73
N ALA A 599 6.34 -6.47 -22.41
CA ALA A 599 5.34 -7.24 -21.67
C ALA A 599 5.15 -6.71 -20.25
N ASP A 600 6.24 -6.40 -19.54
CA ASP A 600 6.22 -5.79 -18.21
C ASP A 600 5.50 -4.44 -18.26
N ARG A 601 5.76 -3.62 -19.27
CA ARG A 601 5.04 -2.35 -19.49
C ARG A 601 3.53 -2.58 -19.70
N TYR A 602 3.14 -3.43 -20.65
CA TYR A 602 1.72 -3.68 -20.94
C TYR A 602 0.99 -4.32 -19.75
N GLY A 603 1.62 -5.31 -19.10
CA GLY A 603 1.08 -5.99 -17.94
C GLY A 603 0.94 -5.06 -16.75
N THR A 604 1.93 -4.22 -16.48
CA THR A 604 1.87 -3.25 -15.36
C THR A 604 0.77 -2.21 -15.59
N LEU A 605 0.66 -1.66 -16.80
CA LEU A 605 -0.39 -0.68 -17.13
C LEU A 605 -1.79 -1.29 -17.10
N PHE A 606 -1.96 -2.50 -17.63
CA PHE A 606 -3.24 -3.20 -17.60
C PHE A 606 -3.63 -3.59 -16.17
N ALA A 607 -2.70 -4.13 -15.37
CA ALA A 607 -2.91 -4.42 -13.95
C ALA A 607 -3.30 -3.17 -13.16
N ALA A 608 -2.60 -2.05 -13.36
CA ALA A 608 -2.95 -0.78 -12.74
C ALA A 608 -4.36 -0.32 -13.16
N GLY A 609 -4.73 -0.50 -14.43
CA GLY A 609 -6.09 -0.28 -14.92
C GLY A 609 -7.11 -1.11 -14.15
N LEU A 610 -6.92 -2.43 -14.05
CA LEU A 610 -7.82 -3.32 -13.32
C LEU A 610 -7.99 -2.89 -11.86
N ILE A 611 -6.88 -2.53 -11.20
CA ILE A 611 -6.89 -2.09 -9.81
C ILE A 611 -7.66 -0.79 -9.64
N VAL A 612 -7.36 0.25 -10.43
CA VAL A 612 -8.05 1.54 -10.34
C VAL A 612 -9.53 1.39 -10.67
N GLY A 613 -9.88 0.58 -11.68
CA GLY A 613 -11.26 0.36 -12.09
C GLY A 613 -12.12 -0.27 -11.00
N GLU A 614 -11.67 -1.38 -10.42
CA GLU A 614 -12.40 -2.05 -9.32
C GLU A 614 -12.46 -1.15 -8.08
N SER A 615 -11.35 -0.55 -7.68
CA SER A 615 -11.29 0.27 -6.47
C SER A 615 -12.14 1.53 -6.58
N LEU A 616 -12.20 2.19 -7.74
CA LEU A 616 -13.03 3.38 -7.94
C LEU A 616 -14.52 3.03 -7.84
N ILE A 617 -14.95 1.91 -8.42
CA ILE A 617 -16.31 1.41 -8.24
C ILE A 617 -16.57 1.04 -6.78
N GLY A 618 -15.61 0.41 -6.09
CA GLY A 618 -15.71 0.14 -4.65
C GLY A 618 -15.95 1.41 -3.83
N VAL A 619 -15.25 2.50 -4.14
CA VAL A 619 -15.44 3.80 -3.48
C VAL A 619 -16.77 4.46 -3.86
N ILE A 620 -17.15 4.45 -5.15
CA ILE A 620 -18.44 4.99 -5.62
C ILE A 620 -19.61 4.25 -4.96
N LEU A 621 -19.56 2.92 -4.92
CA LEU A 621 -20.56 2.11 -4.24
C LEU A 621 -20.59 2.41 -2.75
N ALA A 622 -19.44 2.64 -2.11
CA ALA A 622 -19.41 3.04 -0.72
C ALA A 622 -20.12 4.39 -0.47
N PHE A 623 -19.97 5.37 -1.36
CA PHE A 623 -20.76 6.61 -1.31
C PHE A 623 -22.27 6.34 -1.44
N ILE A 624 -22.67 5.49 -2.39
CA ILE A 624 -24.08 5.14 -2.62
C ILE A 624 -24.67 4.40 -1.41
N ILE A 625 -23.94 3.44 -0.85
CA ILE A 625 -24.32 2.68 0.35
C ILE A 625 -24.43 3.63 1.54
N ALA A 626 -23.43 4.48 1.78
CA ALA A 626 -23.45 5.44 2.88
C ALA A 626 -24.65 6.41 2.76
N ALA A 627 -24.93 6.92 1.56
CA ALA A 627 -26.09 7.78 1.31
C ALA A 627 -27.41 7.04 1.55
N SER A 628 -27.54 5.81 1.03
CA SER A 628 -28.72 4.95 1.24
C SER A 628 -28.97 4.74 2.74
N VAL A 629 -27.97 4.23 3.47
CA VAL A 629 -28.13 3.91 4.89
C VAL A 629 -28.41 5.16 5.72
N THR A 630 -27.75 6.29 5.43
CA THR A 630 -28.01 7.56 6.15
C THR A 630 -29.43 8.07 5.90
N SER A 631 -30.03 7.75 4.75
CA SER A 631 -31.42 8.06 4.42
C SER A 631 -32.44 7.03 4.92
N GLY A 632 -32.02 6.01 5.68
CA GLY A 632 -32.87 4.93 6.18
C GLY A 632 -33.08 3.77 5.18
N GLY A 633 -32.26 3.69 4.14
CA GLY A 633 -32.26 2.62 3.13
C GLY A 633 -31.38 1.41 3.50
N SER A 634 -31.25 0.48 2.56
CA SER A 634 -30.46 -0.75 2.70
C SER A 634 -28.96 -0.52 2.45
N ASP A 635 -28.12 -1.41 3.01
CA ASP A 635 -26.69 -1.57 2.72
C ASP A 635 -26.38 -2.18 1.33
N ALA A 636 -27.41 -2.58 0.60
CA ALA A 636 -27.35 -3.11 -0.76
C ALA A 636 -28.33 -2.39 -1.70
N PRO A 637 -28.26 -1.05 -1.82
CA PRO A 637 -29.31 -0.24 -2.47
C PRO A 637 -29.51 -0.51 -3.96
N LEU A 638 -28.50 -1.07 -4.63
CA LEU A 638 -28.53 -1.38 -6.07
C LEU A 638 -28.70 -2.87 -6.34
N ALA A 639 -28.75 -3.71 -5.31
CA ALA A 639 -28.79 -5.15 -5.48
C ALA A 639 -30.11 -5.60 -6.11
N LEU A 640 -30.00 -6.47 -7.12
CA LEU A 640 -31.15 -7.11 -7.73
C LEU A 640 -31.38 -8.44 -7.02
N ASN A 641 -32.46 -8.52 -6.24
CA ASN A 641 -32.83 -9.74 -5.51
C ASN A 641 -33.45 -10.76 -6.47
N LEU A 642 -32.59 -11.53 -7.15
CA LEU A 642 -33.00 -12.60 -8.06
C LEU A 642 -33.20 -13.90 -7.25
N GLU A 643 -34.36 -14.53 -7.39
CA GLU A 643 -34.66 -15.81 -6.73
C GLU A 643 -33.79 -16.95 -7.26
N ASN A 644 -33.28 -17.80 -6.37
CA ASN A 644 -32.47 -18.99 -6.70
C ASN A 644 -31.22 -18.69 -7.56
N TRP A 645 -30.66 -17.49 -7.46
CA TRP A 645 -29.61 -17.02 -8.35
C TRP A 645 -28.17 -17.35 -7.88
N GLY A 646 -27.98 -17.84 -6.65
CA GLY A 646 -26.65 -18.03 -6.04
C GLY A 646 -25.69 -18.86 -6.89
N THR A 647 -26.06 -20.10 -7.25
CA THR A 647 -25.19 -20.99 -8.04
C THR A 647 -24.92 -20.43 -9.44
N THR A 648 -25.92 -19.82 -10.07
CA THR A 648 -25.75 -19.17 -11.38
C THR A 648 -24.81 -17.98 -11.28
N ALA A 649 -24.92 -17.17 -10.22
CA ALA A 649 -24.03 -16.04 -9.96
C ALA A 649 -22.59 -16.49 -9.76
N GLU A 650 -22.35 -17.61 -9.06
CA GLU A 650 -21.01 -18.21 -8.89
C GLU A 650 -20.41 -18.68 -10.21
N ILE A 651 -21.20 -19.39 -11.03
CA ILE A 651 -20.76 -19.86 -12.36
C ILE A 651 -20.44 -18.67 -13.28
N LEU A 652 -21.31 -17.65 -13.29
CA LEU A 652 -21.08 -16.42 -14.05
C LEU A 652 -19.82 -15.69 -13.57
N GLY A 653 -19.61 -15.61 -12.26
CA GLY A 653 -18.41 -15.02 -11.66
C GLY A 653 -17.14 -15.73 -12.11
N LEU A 654 -17.14 -17.06 -12.08
CA LEU A 654 -16.03 -17.87 -12.56
C LEU A 654 -15.77 -17.66 -14.06
N ILE A 655 -16.81 -17.66 -14.90
CA ILE A 655 -16.69 -17.45 -16.35
C ILE A 655 -16.09 -16.06 -16.64
N ILE A 656 -16.58 -15.02 -15.99
CA ILE A 656 -16.09 -13.65 -16.14
C ILE A 656 -14.64 -13.55 -15.70
N PHE A 657 -14.28 -14.18 -14.58
CA PHE A 657 -12.90 -14.20 -14.09
C PHE A 657 -11.94 -14.90 -15.07
N VAL A 658 -12.32 -16.07 -15.59
CA VAL A 658 -11.54 -16.80 -16.61
C VAL A 658 -11.42 -16.00 -17.90
N ALA A 659 -12.50 -15.34 -18.34
CA ALA A 659 -12.45 -14.42 -19.48
C ALA A 659 -11.49 -13.25 -19.22
N GLY A 660 -11.49 -12.69 -18.01
CA GLY A 660 -10.56 -11.66 -17.56
C GLY A 660 -9.10 -12.11 -17.66
N ILE A 661 -8.78 -13.34 -17.21
CA ILE A 661 -7.44 -13.95 -17.38
C ILE A 661 -7.06 -14.05 -18.86
N GLY A 662 -7.99 -14.51 -19.70
CA GLY A 662 -7.79 -14.60 -21.16
C GLY A 662 -7.48 -13.23 -21.78
N ILE A 663 -8.26 -12.20 -21.45
CA ILE A 663 -8.06 -10.83 -21.93
C ILE A 663 -6.71 -10.29 -21.46
N PHE A 664 -6.37 -10.45 -20.18
CA PHE A 664 -5.09 -10.04 -19.62
C PHE A 664 -3.94 -10.68 -20.41
N THR A 665 -4.00 -12.01 -20.59
CA THR A 665 -2.99 -12.77 -21.35
C THR A 665 -2.83 -12.22 -22.77
N LEU A 666 -3.93 -12.02 -23.48
CA LEU A 666 -3.91 -11.50 -24.85
C LEU A 666 -3.32 -10.08 -24.93
N ARG A 667 -3.59 -9.23 -23.95
CA ARG A 667 -3.02 -7.87 -23.89
C ARG A 667 -1.51 -7.90 -23.70
N VAL A 668 -1.01 -8.68 -22.76
CA VAL A 668 0.45 -8.75 -22.51
C VAL A 668 1.18 -9.43 -23.67
N LEU A 669 0.59 -10.47 -24.27
CA LEU A 669 1.20 -11.18 -25.40
C LEU A 669 1.29 -10.34 -26.69
N ARG A 670 0.69 -9.14 -26.75
CA ARG A 670 0.98 -8.17 -27.83
C ARG A 670 2.44 -7.77 -27.89
N ALA A 671 3.20 -7.93 -26.81
CA ALA A 671 4.65 -7.74 -26.80
C ALA A 671 5.42 -8.59 -27.84
N LYS A 672 4.80 -9.64 -28.42
CA LYS A 672 5.36 -10.43 -29.52
C LYS A 672 5.45 -9.68 -30.85
N GLN A 673 4.53 -8.74 -31.06
CA GLN A 673 4.44 -7.87 -32.23
C GLN A 673 5.52 -6.80 -32.10
#